data_AF-A0A9X8QQP7-F1
#
_entry.id   AF-A0A9X8QQP7-F1
#
_cell.length_a   1.000
_cell.length_b   1.000
_cell.length_c   1.000
_cell.angle_alpha   90.00
_cell.angle_beta   90.00
_cell.angle_gamma   90.00
#
_symmetry.space_group_name_H-M   'P 1'
#
loop_
_entity.id
_entity.type
_entity.pdbx_description
1 polymer ?
#
loop_
_entity_poly.entity_id
_entity_poly.type
_entity_poly.pdbx_seq_one_letter_code
_entity_poly.pdbx_strand_id
1 'polypeptide(L)'
;MSAWERSSTARVIPPARPRKLAKVPFVELADGRLQGVVSSGSDIERVYVSSIAVGTHAYACSTNNNRPCGGARGSFCNHLRALINEAVLQYGAERVARYLKVEGADGEPTAQTLAADLTAARPPRGDTTAAAPVFSRFLRHLAYLELAPSTGPLPDMQWFPPTRAAVTGPPPGEPGAGVEEHADAFAEAPAGLDEALAAVDAFDQVLVAGLLRPQPAQAAGLTELAHAVAGTPLAARVAEAAEKAAVGTASEDHFLALAAARTALLGSVHDALTAQLGETTGRPRAEAAAPAPQGGQQPTNLLAAARSWLSDLARAGWQGIDHDLVSAAAPVVSALLPDPALRRLATLLDGFAAELAASCPGVSLDRIPERRWADLWSRALLLTVPGAADAPVTDTATGRLLPLGIDVQEHATAVQAQVHAVFEPADGTAPRLVRAGVSAPKPDTVVGAGLWQLLRPHMSLLAAVGEGRAMELSDMPITAEGDLLWSDEHARPSEPADAFATARVALPTATDPAIAPLDRHPARIAVPVFLEGYMAHQADAEGKGGESDEDGKGATRDAALTFTVAGRPLVVDIDRLPTAGPLTPEAVASSAACIGLLRWDAGAFVVQPLAVERTVRKKTVALHAGGWVGGTTDKAGVKAEKTATDAVAVLRERAGRLLRK
;
A
#
# COMPACT_ATOMS: atom_id res chain seq x y z
N MET A 1 -0.63 -20.26 11.89
CA MET A 1 -0.87 -18.85 11.50
C MET A 1 -2.09 -18.77 10.62
N SER A 2 -2.92 -17.76 10.85
CA SER A 2 -4.05 -17.39 9.99
C SER A 2 -3.60 -16.93 8.59
N ALA A 3 -4.52 -16.90 7.61
CA ALA A 3 -4.22 -16.36 6.28
C ALA A 3 -3.79 -14.89 6.29
N TRP A 4 -4.31 -14.10 7.25
CA TRP A 4 -3.92 -12.69 7.41
C TRP A 4 -2.47 -12.53 7.92
N GLU A 5 -2.02 -13.36 8.86
CA GLU A 5 -0.63 -13.33 9.36
C GLU A 5 0.38 -13.75 8.28
N ARG A 6 -0.03 -14.65 7.39
CA ARG A 6 0.75 -15.14 6.25
C ARG A 6 0.61 -14.28 4.97
N SER A 7 -0.21 -13.24 4.99
CA SER A 7 -0.43 -12.39 3.83
C SER A 7 0.61 -11.28 3.75
N SER A 8 1.31 -11.19 2.63
CA SER A 8 2.24 -10.09 2.32
C SER A 8 1.49 -8.78 2.11
N THR A 9 0.22 -8.86 1.72
CA THR A 9 -0.64 -7.70 1.46
C THR A 9 -1.73 -7.52 2.51
N ALA A 10 -1.53 -8.09 3.70
CA ALA A 10 -2.38 -7.90 4.87
C ALA A 10 -2.57 -6.41 5.14
N ARG A 11 -3.78 -5.97 5.46
CA ARG A 11 -3.99 -4.56 5.77
C ARG A 11 -3.99 -4.30 7.27
N VAL A 12 -3.15 -3.35 7.66
CA VAL A 12 -2.94 -2.92 9.06
C VAL A 12 -3.68 -1.62 9.36
N ILE A 13 -3.70 -0.68 8.41
CA ILE A 13 -4.36 0.62 8.57
C ILE A 13 -5.63 0.66 7.71
N PRO A 14 -6.78 1.08 8.26
CA PRO A 14 -7.97 1.34 7.46
C PRO A 14 -7.67 2.38 6.35
N PRO A 15 -8.33 2.29 5.17
CA PRO A 15 -8.16 3.30 4.14
C PRO A 15 -8.63 4.68 4.64
N ALA A 16 -7.86 5.71 4.31
CA ALA A 16 -8.18 7.09 4.67
C ALA A 16 -9.51 7.53 4.04
N ARG A 17 -10.25 8.40 4.75
CA ARG A 17 -11.59 8.81 4.35
C ARG A 17 -11.61 10.28 3.91
N PRO A 18 -12.35 10.63 2.84
CA PRO A 18 -12.52 12.03 2.44
C PRO A 18 -13.05 12.86 3.61
N ARG A 19 -12.45 14.04 3.84
CA ARG A 19 -12.82 14.94 4.95
C ARG A 19 -12.81 16.41 4.59
N LYS A 20 -13.48 17.22 5.42
CA LYS A 20 -13.54 18.68 5.29
C LYS A 20 -12.32 19.33 5.92
N LEU A 21 -11.36 19.72 5.09
CA LEU A 21 -10.07 20.26 5.53
C LEU A 21 -10.11 21.73 5.99
N ALA A 22 -11.22 22.43 5.76
CA ALA A 22 -11.36 23.83 6.15
C ALA A 22 -11.24 24.06 7.66
N LYS A 23 -11.74 23.11 8.47
CA LYS A 23 -11.78 23.23 9.94
C LYS A 23 -10.63 22.50 10.62
N VAL A 24 -10.40 21.23 10.30
CA VAL A 24 -9.32 20.42 10.89
C VAL A 24 -8.45 19.89 9.74
N PRO A 25 -7.47 20.67 9.27
CA PRO A 25 -6.60 20.26 8.18
C PRO A 25 -5.66 19.09 8.53
N PHE A 26 -5.42 18.82 9.82
CA PHE A 26 -4.50 17.76 10.26
C PHE A 26 -4.94 17.15 11.60
N VAL A 27 -4.91 15.83 11.68
CA VAL A 27 -5.19 15.02 12.87
C VAL A 27 -4.32 13.78 12.80
N GLU A 28 -3.83 13.31 13.94
CA GLU A 28 -3.09 12.06 14.06
C GLU A 28 -3.25 11.44 15.45
N LEU A 29 -3.04 10.13 15.53
CA LEU A 29 -2.76 9.39 16.76
C LEU A 29 -1.27 9.07 16.77
N ALA A 30 -0.49 9.85 17.51
CA ALA A 30 0.97 9.70 17.54
C ALA A 30 1.55 10.15 18.89
N ASP A 31 2.74 9.66 19.23
CA ASP A 31 3.51 10.05 20.42
C ASP A 31 2.68 10.02 21.72
N GLY A 32 1.82 9.00 21.86
CA GLY A 32 0.92 8.87 23.01
C GLY A 32 -0.12 9.99 23.14
N ARG A 33 -0.52 10.62 22.02
CA ARG A 33 -1.50 11.71 21.96
C ARG A 33 -2.47 11.59 20.79
N LEU A 34 -3.71 12.02 21.00
CA LEU A 34 -4.55 12.51 19.92
C LEU A 34 -4.18 13.98 19.69
N GLN A 35 -3.67 14.32 18.52
CA GLN A 35 -3.14 15.66 18.25
C GLN A 35 -3.42 16.13 16.83
N GLY A 36 -3.33 17.44 16.60
CA GLY A 36 -3.50 17.99 15.27
C GLY A 36 -3.61 19.49 15.21
N VAL A 37 -3.99 19.98 14.04
CA VAL A 37 -4.09 21.40 13.71
C VAL A 37 -5.52 21.73 13.33
N VAL A 38 -6.05 22.79 13.95
CA VAL A 38 -7.41 23.30 13.76
C VAL A 38 -7.33 24.74 13.24
N SER A 39 -8.04 25.02 12.15
CA SER A 39 -8.10 26.35 11.55
C SER A 39 -8.69 27.38 12.51
N SER A 40 -8.16 28.62 12.53
CA SER A 40 -8.79 29.70 13.29
C SER A 40 -10.03 30.29 12.61
N GLY A 41 -10.32 29.90 11.37
CA GLY A 41 -11.46 30.38 10.57
C GLY A 41 -11.37 31.82 10.07
N SER A 42 -10.43 32.61 10.61
CA SER A 42 -10.26 34.04 10.31
C SER A 42 -9.07 34.34 9.39
N ASP A 43 -8.07 33.47 9.39
CA ASP A 43 -6.81 33.62 8.67
C ASP A 43 -6.25 32.22 8.41
N ILE A 44 -5.80 31.95 7.18
CA ILE A 44 -5.26 30.65 6.77
C ILE A 44 -3.92 30.35 7.45
N GLU A 45 -3.17 31.38 7.84
CA GLU A 45 -1.85 31.26 8.49
C GLU A 45 -1.94 31.07 10.00
N ARG A 46 -3.08 31.47 10.60
CA ARG A 46 -3.33 31.33 12.03
C ARG A 46 -4.06 30.02 12.30
N VAL A 47 -3.35 29.10 12.95
CA VAL A 47 -3.91 27.79 13.32
C VAL A 47 -3.73 27.51 14.79
N TYR A 48 -4.61 26.67 15.34
CA TYR A 48 -4.53 26.15 16.69
C TYR A 48 -3.96 24.74 16.67
N VAL A 49 -2.90 24.54 17.43
CA VAL A 49 -2.35 23.22 17.72
C VAL A 49 -3.04 22.69 18.97
N SER A 50 -3.68 21.52 18.83
CA SER A 50 -4.49 20.92 19.89
C SER A 50 -4.02 19.50 20.15
N SER A 51 -3.97 19.07 21.41
CA SER A 51 -3.61 17.71 21.79
C SER A 51 -4.31 17.23 23.06
N ILE A 52 -4.47 15.91 23.17
CA ILE A 52 -5.01 15.16 24.32
C ILE A 52 -4.06 13.98 24.57
N ALA A 53 -3.47 13.91 25.76
CA ALA A 53 -2.56 12.82 26.15
C ALA A 53 -3.32 11.52 26.45
N VAL A 54 -2.71 10.38 26.13
CA VAL A 54 -3.23 9.05 26.49
C VAL A 54 -3.23 8.86 28.01
N GLY A 55 -4.27 8.22 28.54
CA GLY A 55 -4.40 7.84 29.95
C GLY A 55 -4.73 8.99 30.91
N THR A 56 -3.93 10.06 30.94
CA THR A 56 -4.21 11.24 31.79
C THR A 56 -5.25 12.18 31.19
N HIS A 57 -5.48 12.05 29.87
CA HIS A 57 -6.34 12.91 29.06
C HIS A 57 -5.96 14.40 29.14
N ALA A 58 -4.75 14.70 29.62
CA ALA A 58 -4.24 16.05 29.77
C ALA A 58 -4.28 16.78 28.43
N TYR A 59 -4.92 17.95 28.40
CA TYR A 59 -5.23 18.64 27.15
C TYR A 59 -4.48 19.96 27.00
N ALA A 60 -4.09 20.28 25.76
CA ALA A 60 -3.45 21.53 25.40
C ALA A 60 -4.05 22.10 24.11
N CYS A 61 -4.19 23.42 24.05
CA CYS A 61 -4.62 24.12 22.85
C CYS A 61 -4.02 25.53 22.83
N SER A 62 -3.21 25.83 21.82
CA SER A 62 -2.58 27.12 21.60
C SER A 62 -2.49 27.42 20.11
N THR A 63 -2.32 28.69 19.75
CA THR A 63 -2.01 29.04 18.37
C THR A 63 -0.59 28.58 17.99
N ASN A 64 -0.29 28.52 16.69
CA ASN A 64 1.06 28.24 16.15
C ASN A 64 2.13 29.28 16.51
N ASN A 65 1.76 30.39 17.14
CA ASN A 65 2.69 31.35 17.79
C ASN A 65 2.59 31.31 19.32
N ASN A 66 2.21 30.15 19.89
CA ASN A 66 2.18 29.85 21.33
C ASN A 66 1.23 30.71 22.18
N ARG A 67 0.23 31.37 21.59
CA ARG A 67 -0.80 32.08 22.37
C ARG A 67 -1.81 31.07 22.93
N PRO A 68 -2.08 31.06 24.25
CA PRO A 68 -3.06 30.16 24.84
C PRO A 68 -4.46 30.33 24.26
N CYS A 69 -5.18 29.22 24.02
CA CYS A 69 -6.57 29.26 23.59
C CYS A 69 -7.48 29.78 24.71
N GLY A 70 -8.22 30.86 24.45
CA GLY A 70 -9.15 31.46 25.43
C GLY A 70 -10.28 30.53 25.88
N GLY A 71 -10.67 29.56 25.03
CA GLY A 71 -11.71 28.57 25.33
C GLY A 71 -11.22 27.33 26.09
N ALA A 72 -9.90 27.18 26.31
CA ALA A 72 -9.33 26.04 27.01
C ALA A 72 -9.22 26.29 28.53
N ARG A 73 -10.29 26.81 29.14
CA ARG A 73 -10.37 27.13 30.58
C ARG A 73 -11.26 26.11 31.29
N GLY A 74 -10.64 25.17 32.01
CA GLY A 74 -11.33 24.18 32.85
C GLY A 74 -12.11 23.06 32.13
N SER A 75 -12.17 23.07 30.79
CA SER A 75 -12.75 21.99 29.98
C SER A 75 -12.20 22.03 28.54
N PHE A 76 -12.55 21.02 27.74
CA PHE A 76 -12.19 20.98 26.32
C PHE A 76 -12.83 22.15 25.55
N CYS A 77 -11.99 22.89 24.82
CA CYS A 77 -12.44 23.94 23.92
C CYS A 77 -13.07 23.37 22.64
N ASN A 78 -13.67 24.23 21.82
CA ASN A 78 -14.27 23.80 20.55
C ASN A 78 -13.26 23.22 19.55
N HIS A 79 -11.97 23.59 19.64
CA HIS A 79 -10.93 23.00 18.79
C HIS A 79 -10.66 21.55 19.18
N LEU A 80 -10.58 21.23 20.47
CA LEU A 80 -10.38 19.87 20.95
C LEU A 80 -11.59 18.97 20.61
N ARG A 81 -12.81 19.48 20.76
CA ARG A 81 -14.01 18.74 20.32
C ARG A 81 -14.02 18.49 18.80
N ALA A 82 -13.63 19.49 18.01
CA ALA A 82 -13.49 19.32 16.57
C ALA A 82 -12.41 18.29 16.21
N LEU A 83 -11.30 18.26 16.95
CA LEU A 83 -10.23 17.29 16.78
C LEU A 83 -10.70 15.86 17.07
N ILE A 84 -11.45 15.64 18.17
CA ILE A 84 -12.05 14.33 18.50
C ILE A 84 -13.00 13.87 17.40
N ASN A 85 -13.90 14.74 16.95
CA ASN A 85 -14.82 14.42 15.86
C ASN A 85 -14.08 14.00 14.59
N GLU A 86 -13.03 14.72 14.23
CA GLU A 86 -12.23 14.40 13.05
C GLU A 86 -11.44 13.09 13.22
N ALA A 87 -10.87 12.85 14.40
CA ALA A 87 -10.18 11.60 14.70
C ALA A 87 -11.10 10.39 14.59
N VAL A 88 -12.33 10.50 15.11
CA VAL A 88 -13.33 9.43 15.03
C VAL A 88 -13.76 9.20 13.58
N LEU A 89 -13.91 10.26 12.78
CA LEU A 89 -14.19 10.13 11.35
C LEU A 89 -13.08 9.38 10.62
N GLN A 90 -11.81 9.70 10.92
CA GLN A 90 -10.64 9.14 10.23
C GLN A 90 -10.27 7.74 10.69
N TYR A 91 -10.24 7.50 12.00
CA TYR A 91 -9.68 6.29 12.59
C TYR A 91 -10.74 5.33 13.13
N GLY A 92 -12.01 5.76 13.20
CA GLY A 92 -13.08 5.01 13.86
C GLY A 92 -13.09 5.24 15.38
N ALA A 93 -14.28 5.24 15.98
CA ALA A 93 -14.45 5.57 17.38
C ALA A 93 -13.78 4.58 18.33
N GLU A 94 -13.92 3.28 18.08
CA GLU A 94 -13.31 2.22 18.89
C GLU A 94 -11.79 2.36 18.98
N ARG A 95 -11.15 2.65 17.84
CA ARG A 95 -9.70 2.83 17.77
C ARG A 95 -9.26 4.06 18.55
N VAL A 96 -9.97 5.18 18.41
CA VAL A 96 -9.67 6.41 19.18
C VAL A 96 -9.87 6.18 20.67
N ALA A 97 -10.93 5.49 21.07
CA ALA A 97 -11.22 5.14 22.46
C ALA A 97 -10.11 4.27 23.07
N ARG A 98 -9.76 3.18 22.38
CA ARG A 98 -8.70 2.25 22.77
C ARG A 98 -7.35 2.95 22.90
N TYR A 99 -6.99 3.76 21.91
CA TYR A 99 -5.74 4.52 21.91
C TYR A 99 -5.66 5.48 23.10
N LEU A 100 -6.73 6.25 23.35
CA LEU A 100 -6.78 7.21 24.46
C LEU A 100 -7.01 6.56 25.84
N LYS A 101 -7.23 5.24 25.89
CA LYS A 101 -7.59 4.48 27.10
C LYS A 101 -8.85 5.05 27.77
N VAL A 102 -9.90 5.25 26.98
CA VAL A 102 -11.22 5.67 27.47
C VAL A 102 -12.05 4.42 27.74
N GLU A 103 -12.43 4.23 29.00
CA GLU A 103 -13.42 3.22 29.39
C GLU A 103 -14.81 3.85 29.20
N GLY A 104 -15.55 3.40 28.18
CA GLY A 104 -16.91 3.85 27.90
C GLY A 104 -17.96 3.05 28.67
N ALA A 105 -19.16 3.63 28.84
CA ALA A 105 -20.34 2.89 29.27
C ALA A 105 -20.83 1.94 28.16
N ASP A 106 -21.66 0.93 28.49
CA ASP A 106 -22.19 -0.05 27.53
C ASP A 106 -22.82 0.63 26.29
N GLY A 107 -22.24 0.40 25.10
CA GLY A 107 -22.70 0.95 23.81
C GLY A 107 -21.56 1.19 22.81
N GLU A 108 -21.90 1.38 21.52
CA GLU A 108 -20.90 1.73 20.51
C GLU A 108 -20.35 3.15 20.75
N PRO A 109 -19.02 3.34 20.80
CA PRO A 109 -18.43 4.65 21.02
C PRO A 109 -18.74 5.58 19.83
N THR A 110 -19.06 6.83 20.13
CA THR A 110 -19.22 7.92 19.16
C THR A 110 -18.29 9.06 19.51
N ALA A 111 -18.12 10.03 18.61
CA ALA A 111 -17.33 11.22 18.94
C ALA A 111 -17.94 12.02 20.10
N GLN A 112 -19.27 12.03 20.20
CA GLN A 112 -20.01 12.69 21.27
C GLN A 112 -19.80 11.99 22.61
N THR A 113 -19.93 10.66 22.67
CA THR A 113 -19.73 9.91 23.92
C THR A 113 -18.28 10.00 24.36
N LEU A 114 -17.31 9.82 23.45
CA LEU A 114 -15.89 9.97 23.78
C LEU A 114 -15.55 11.36 24.32
N ALA A 115 -16.06 12.43 23.70
CA ALA A 115 -15.82 13.78 24.21
C ALA A 115 -16.46 13.99 25.60
N ALA A 116 -17.63 13.38 25.86
CA ALA A 116 -18.30 13.43 27.15
C ALA A 116 -17.51 12.67 28.23
N ASP A 117 -17.09 11.44 27.96
CA ASP A 117 -16.33 10.58 28.86
C ASP A 117 -14.98 11.20 29.21
N LEU A 118 -14.24 11.68 28.20
CA LEU A 118 -12.99 12.40 28.39
C LEU A 118 -13.19 13.68 29.22
N THR A 119 -14.31 14.39 29.07
CA THR A 119 -14.59 15.58 29.88
C THR A 119 -14.99 15.20 31.31
N ALA A 120 -15.74 14.11 31.48
CA ALA A 120 -16.20 13.60 32.77
C ALA A 120 -15.05 13.13 33.65
N ALA A 121 -13.95 12.64 33.05
CA ALA A 121 -12.69 12.33 33.73
C ALA A 121 -11.99 13.55 34.35
N ARG A 122 -12.49 14.78 34.11
CA ARG A 122 -11.95 16.06 34.60
C ARG A 122 -10.44 16.20 34.33
N PRO A 123 -10.02 16.09 33.06
CA PRO A 123 -8.62 16.07 32.70
C PRO A 123 -7.93 17.37 33.09
N PRO A 124 -6.67 17.31 33.54
CA PRO A 124 -5.90 18.51 33.82
C PRO A 124 -5.56 19.24 32.51
N ARG A 125 -5.32 20.54 32.60
CA ARG A 125 -4.71 21.29 31.51
C ARG A 125 -3.22 20.95 31.45
N GLY A 126 -2.77 20.41 30.32
CA GLY A 126 -1.37 20.13 30.04
C GLY A 126 -0.58 21.36 29.60
N ASP A 127 0.74 21.19 29.45
CA ASP A 127 1.62 22.20 28.85
C ASP A 127 1.49 22.25 27.31
N THR A 128 2.13 23.24 26.69
CA THR A 128 2.13 23.42 25.23
C THR A 128 3.39 22.89 24.55
N THR A 129 4.17 22.03 25.20
CA THR A 129 5.46 21.53 24.65
C THR A 129 5.26 20.72 23.37
N ALA A 130 4.14 20.00 23.27
CA ALA A 130 3.76 19.26 22.06
C ALA A 130 3.38 20.17 20.87
N ALA A 131 3.17 21.48 21.07
CA ALA A 131 2.66 22.35 20.02
C ALA A 131 3.62 22.49 18.83
N ALA A 132 4.92 22.68 19.10
CA ALA A 132 5.92 22.83 18.04
C ALA A 132 6.13 21.53 17.25
N PRO A 133 6.36 20.36 17.88
CA PRO A 133 6.45 19.08 17.17
C PRO A 133 5.23 18.78 16.29
N VAL A 134 4.01 18.98 16.80
CA VAL A 134 2.78 18.75 16.03
C VAL A 134 2.68 19.70 14.84
N PHE A 135 3.05 20.97 15.03
CA PHE A 135 3.06 21.92 13.92
C PHE A 135 4.10 21.54 12.86
N SER A 136 5.31 21.12 13.25
CA SER A 136 6.33 20.61 12.32
C SER A 136 5.86 19.37 11.55
N ARG A 137 5.14 18.44 12.20
CA ARG A 137 4.51 17.28 11.54
C ARG A 137 3.47 17.71 10.51
N PHE A 138 2.66 18.71 10.84
CA PHE A 138 1.71 19.30 9.89
C PHE A 138 2.42 19.95 8.69
N LEU A 139 3.52 20.67 8.90
CA LEU A 139 4.31 21.23 7.79
C LEU A 139 4.88 20.12 6.90
N ARG A 140 5.41 19.03 7.48
CA ARG A 140 5.84 17.85 6.70
C ARG A 140 4.68 17.25 5.90
N HIS A 141 3.50 17.14 6.51
CA HIS A 141 2.30 16.65 5.83
C HIS A 141 1.91 17.51 4.61
N LEU A 142 2.05 18.83 4.71
CA LEU A 142 1.85 19.74 3.56
C LEU A 142 2.97 19.61 2.52
N ALA A 143 4.21 19.38 2.94
CA ALA A 143 5.37 19.30 2.05
C ALA A 143 5.28 18.17 1.03
N TYR A 144 4.51 17.10 1.30
CA TYR A 144 4.22 16.05 0.31
C TYR A 144 3.66 16.62 -1.01
N LEU A 145 2.87 17.69 -0.95
CA LEU A 145 2.26 18.32 -2.13
C LEU A 145 3.24 19.14 -2.97
N GLU A 146 4.40 19.50 -2.42
CA GLU A 146 5.45 20.26 -3.12
C GLU A 146 6.47 19.32 -3.80
N LEU A 147 6.38 18.01 -3.56
CA LEU A 147 7.26 17.03 -4.18
C LEU A 147 6.75 16.66 -5.58
N ALA A 148 7.65 16.74 -6.56
CA ALA A 148 7.32 16.40 -7.94
C ALA A 148 6.96 14.91 -8.07
N PRO A 149 5.87 14.55 -8.76
CA PRO A 149 5.59 13.18 -9.16
C PRO A 149 6.74 12.55 -9.97
N SER A 150 6.79 11.23 -10.03
CA SER A 150 7.81 10.46 -10.74
C SER A 150 7.18 9.44 -11.68
N THR A 151 7.76 9.29 -12.86
CA THR A 151 7.44 8.22 -13.82
C THR A 151 8.38 7.02 -13.71
N GLY A 152 9.35 7.08 -12.79
CA GLY A 152 10.19 5.93 -12.44
C GLY A 152 9.36 4.82 -11.77
N PRO A 153 9.74 3.54 -11.95
CA PRO A 153 9.03 2.43 -11.36
C PRO A 153 9.09 2.49 -9.83
N LEU A 154 7.93 2.32 -9.17
CA LEU A 154 7.82 2.11 -7.72
C LEU A 154 7.23 0.73 -7.41
N PRO A 155 7.96 -0.35 -7.75
CA PRO A 155 7.57 -1.74 -7.56
C PRO A 155 6.90 -2.06 -6.21
N ASP A 156 7.45 -1.50 -5.13
CA ASP A 156 7.06 -1.81 -3.75
C ASP A 156 5.65 -1.31 -3.39
N MET A 157 5.05 -0.43 -4.19
CA MET A 157 3.66 -0.01 -4.01
C MET A 157 2.66 -1.17 -4.14
N GLN A 158 3.02 -2.28 -4.79
CA GLN A 158 2.14 -3.45 -4.92
C GLN A 158 1.80 -4.13 -3.59
N TRP A 159 2.63 -3.93 -2.55
CA TRP A 159 2.32 -4.36 -1.18
C TRP A 159 1.20 -3.54 -0.53
N PHE A 160 0.78 -2.41 -1.11
CA PHE A 160 -0.22 -1.51 -0.52
C PHE A 160 -1.52 -1.51 -1.36
N PRO A 161 -2.39 -2.55 -1.21
CA PRO A 161 -3.69 -2.58 -1.88
C PRO A 161 -4.58 -1.42 -1.40
N PRO A 162 -5.41 -0.79 -2.25
CA PRO A 162 -6.09 0.47 -1.94
C PRO A 162 -7.31 0.34 -1.01
N THR A 163 -8.12 -0.72 -1.10
CA THR A 163 -9.46 -0.76 -0.47
C THR A 163 -9.71 -1.92 0.49
N ARG A 164 -8.74 -2.82 0.67
CA ARG A 164 -8.80 -3.93 1.62
C ARG A 164 -9.25 -3.49 3.02
N ALA A 165 -10.02 -4.32 3.70
CA ALA A 165 -10.42 -4.03 5.08
C ALA A 165 -9.23 -4.26 6.03
N ALA A 166 -9.08 -3.39 7.04
CA ALA A 166 -8.18 -3.67 8.15
C ALA A 166 -8.90 -4.59 9.15
N VAL A 167 -8.20 -5.57 9.71
CA VAL A 167 -8.77 -6.44 10.74
C VAL A 167 -8.58 -5.75 12.09
N THR A 168 -9.68 -5.36 12.75
CA THR A 168 -9.64 -4.57 14.01
C THR A 168 -10.28 -5.25 15.23
N GLY A 169 -10.65 -6.53 15.12
CA GLY A 169 -11.30 -7.31 16.19
C GLY A 169 -10.63 -8.67 16.48
N PRO A 170 -11.08 -9.38 17.55
CA PRO A 170 -10.71 -10.77 17.80
C PRO A 170 -11.10 -11.63 16.58
N PRO A 171 -10.45 -12.79 16.38
CA PRO A 171 -10.73 -13.62 15.21
C PRO A 171 -12.24 -13.88 15.11
N PRO A 172 -12.85 -13.86 13.91
CA PRO A 172 -14.10 -14.59 13.74
C PRO A 172 -13.85 -15.99 14.30
N GLY A 173 -14.77 -16.52 15.11
CA GLY A 173 -14.63 -17.85 15.70
C GLY A 173 -14.15 -18.82 14.64
N GLU A 174 -13.18 -19.68 14.98
CA GLU A 174 -12.54 -20.60 14.05
C GLU A 174 -13.57 -21.05 13.00
N PRO A 175 -13.37 -20.79 11.70
CA PRO A 175 -14.23 -21.38 10.68
C PRO A 175 -14.19 -22.88 10.94
N GLY A 176 -15.31 -23.42 11.44
CA GLY A 176 -15.32 -24.74 12.05
C GLY A 176 -14.86 -25.77 11.03
N ALA A 177 -13.64 -26.30 11.20
CA ALA A 177 -13.06 -27.43 10.44
C ALA A 177 -13.50 -27.54 8.97
N GLY A 178 -13.60 -26.39 8.29
CA GLY A 178 -14.31 -26.23 7.02
C GLY A 178 -13.75 -25.06 6.23
N VAL A 179 -12.45 -24.78 6.38
CA VAL A 179 -11.70 -24.19 5.28
C VAL A 179 -11.65 -25.29 4.23
N GLU A 180 -12.66 -25.37 3.37
CA GLU A 180 -12.50 -26.11 2.14
C GLU A 180 -11.20 -25.61 1.51
N GLU A 181 -10.24 -26.52 1.31
CA GLU A 181 -9.11 -26.28 0.42
C GLU A 181 -9.72 -25.73 -0.87
N HIS A 182 -9.64 -24.41 -1.06
CA HIS A 182 -9.97 -23.81 -2.34
C HIS A 182 -8.97 -24.40 -3.32
N ALA A 183 -9.39 -25.44 -4.03
CA ALA A 183 -8.60 -26.08 -5.06
C ALA A 183 -8.11 -24.98 -5.99
N ASP A 184 -6.79 -24.78 -6.00
CA ASP A 184 -6.16 -23.73 -6.77
C ASP A 184 -6.63 -23.85 -8.24
N ALA A 185 -6.90 -22.72 -8.88
CA ALA A 185 -7.26 -22.71 -10.29
C ALA A 185 -6.11 -23.26 -11.17
N PHE A 186 -4.90 -23.30 -10.60
CA PHE A 186 -3.68 -23.77 -11.22
C PHE A 186 -3.38 -25.23 -10.81
N ALA A 187 -2.39 -25.85 -11.45
CA ALA A 187 -2.07 -27.27 -11.26
C ALA A 187 -1.61 -27.60 -9.82
N GLU A 188 -1.18 -28.84 -9.58
CA GLU A 188 -0.50 -29.25 -8.33
C GLU A 188 0.58 -28.22 -7.92
N ALA A 189 0.67 -27.95 -6.62
CA ALA A 189 1.60 -26.95 -6.09
C ALA A 189 3.04 -27.25 -6.53
N PRO A 190 3.85 -26.23 -6.91
CA PRO A 190 5.24 -26.44 -7.27
C PRO A 190 6.02 -27.17 -6.17
N ALA A 191 6.84 -28.15 -6.55
CA ALA A 191 7.66 -28.88 -5.59
C ALA A 191 8.57 -27.95 -4.78
N GLY A 192 8.63 -28.14 -3.46
CA GLY A 192 9.45 -27.33 -2.56
C GLY A 192 8.79 -26.01 -2.13
N LEU A 193 7.58 -25.69 -2.61
CA LEU A 193 6.88 -24.45 -2.28
C LEU A 193 6.60 -24.34 -0.78
N ASP A 194 6.01 -25.39 -0.20
CA ASP A 194 5.61 -25.40 1.21
C ASP A 194 6.83 -25.36 2.13
N GLU A 195 7.90 -26.10 1.81
CA GLU A 195 9.14 -26.09 2.57
C GLU A 195 9.82 -24.72 2.54
N ALA A 196 9.83 -24.05 1.38
CA ALA A 196 10.37 -22.70 1.26
C ALA A 196 9.54 -21.70 2.08
N LEU A 197 8.21 -21.76 2.00
CA LEU A 197 7.33 -20.87 2.75
C LEU A 197 7.41 -21.10 4.26
N ALA A 198 7.55 -22.36 4.70
CA ALA A 198 7.72 -22.72 6.10
C ALA A 198 9.04 -22.20 6.69
N ALA A 199 10.15 -22.30 5.95
CA ALA A 199 11.42 -21.71 6.37
C ALA A 199 11.35 -20.17 6.49
N VAL A 200 10.57 -19.52 5.63
CA VAL A 200 10.30 -18.08 5.78
C VAL A 200 9.39 -17.79 6.98
N ASP A 201 8.32 -18.56 7.19
CA ASP A 201 7.44 -18.42 8.37
C ASP A 201 8.25 -18.54 9.67
N ALA A 202 9.16 -19.51 9.74
CA ALA A 202 10.03 -19.72 10.90
C ALA A 202 10.93 -18.52 11.17
N PHE A 203 11.47 -17.88 10.13
CA PHE A 203 12.25 -16.65 10.28
C PHE A 203 11.38 -15.42 10.61
N ASP A 204 10.19 -15.31 10.04
CA ASP A 204 9.27 -14.20 10.32
C ASP A 204 8.86 -14.18 11.81
N GLN A 205 8.67 -15.37 12.39
CA GLN A 205 8.43 -15.55 13.82
C GLN A 205 9.62 -15.10 14.69
N VAL A 206 10.86 -15.17 14.19
CA VAL A 206 12.05 -14.63 14.89
C VAL A 206 11.94 -13.12 15.03
N LEU A 207 11.51 -12.43 13.98
CA LEU A 207 11.36 -10.97 13.97
C LEU A 207 10.22 -10.48 14.88
N VAL A 208 9.23 -11.32 15.17
CA VAL A 208 8.18 -11.00 16.16
C VAL A 208 8.77 -10.71 17.54
N ALA A 209 9.67 -11.58 17.99
CA ALA A 209 10.26 -11.50 19.33
C ALA A 209 11.52 -10.63 19.39
N GLY A 210 12.21 -10.45 18.26
CA GLY A 210 13.40 -9.61 18.14
C GLY A 210 14.71 -10.35 18.36
N LEU A 211 15.80 -9.71 17.92
CA LEU A 211 17.15 -10.28 17.85
C LEU A 211 18.12 -9.75 18.91
N LEU A 212 17.66 -8.89 19.83
CA LEU A 212 18.52 -8.36 20.90
C LEU A 212 18.85 -9.41 21.98
N ARG A 213 17.86 -10.25 22.34
CA ARG A 213 17.99 -11.34 23.32
C ARG A 213 17.23 -12.58 22.85
N PRO A 214 17.69 -13.25 21.79
CA PRO A 214 16.99 -14.40 21.22
C PRO A 214 16.89 -15.56 22.22
N GLN A 215 15.79 -16.31 22.17
CA GLN A 215 15.61 -17.55 22.92
C GLN A 215 15.88 -18.77 22.01
N PRO A 216 15.91 -20.01 22.54
CA PRO A 216 16.20 -21.20 21.74
C PRO A 216 15.27 -21.40 20.53
N ALA A 217 14.00 -20.99 20.62
CA ALA A 217 13.06 -21.07 19.50
C ALA A 217 13.46 -20.15 18.34
N GLN A 218 13.94 -18.93 18.63
CA GLN A 218 14.43 -18.01 17.61
C GLN A 218 15.70 -18.53 16.93
N ALA A 219 16.58 -19.19 17.69
CA ALA A 219 17.79 -19.80 17.14
C ALA A 219 17.46 -20.92 16.12
N ALA A 220 16.37 -21.67 16.34
CA ALA A 220 15.90 -22.69 15.39
C ALA A 220 15.46 -22.06 14.06
N GLY A 221 14.61 -21.02 14.08
CA GLY A 221 14.16 -20.34 12.87
C GLY A 221 15.30 -19.69 12.06
N LEU A 222 16.32 -19.14 12.75
CA LEU A 222 17.54 -18.65 12.10
C LEU A 222 18.34 -19.77 11.42
N THR A 223 18.43 -20.93 12.07
CA THR A 223 19.13 -22.11 11.53
C THR A 223 18.41 -22.67 10.31
N GLU A 224 17.08 -22.74 10.34
CA GLU A 224 16.26 -23.19 9.22
C GLU A 224 16.46 -22.30 7.98
N LEU A 225 16.47 -20.98 8.15
CA LEU A 225 16.77 -20.06 7.05
C LEU A 225 18.18 -20.29 6.48
N ALA A 226 19.19 -20.49 7.33
CA ALA A 226 20.56 -20.78 6.89
C ALA A 226 20.65 -22.11 6.12
N HIS A 227 19.93 -23.14 6.57
CA HIS A 227 19.86 -24.43 5.87
C HIS A 227 19.18 -24.31 4.52
N ALA A 228 18.09 -23.54 4.41
CA ALA A 228 17.35 -23.35 3.16
C ALA A 228 18.22 -22.74 2.05
N VAL A 229 19.24 -21.95 2.41
CA VAL A 229 20.17 -21.32 1.45
C VAL A 229 21.56 -21.95 1.41
N ALA A 230 21.77 -23.10 2.07
CA ALA A 230 23.08 -23.75 2.20
C ALA A 230 23.70 -24.17 0.85
N GLY A 231 22.86 -24.43 -0.17
CA GLY A 231 23.29 -24.76 -1.53
C GLY A 231 23.63 -23.55 -2.41
N THR A 232 23.62 -22.33 -1.87
CA THR A 232 23.74 -21.09 -2.64
C THR A 232 25.04 -20.34 -2.32
N PRO A 233 25.44 -19.34 -3.13
CA PRO A 233 26.56 -18.45 -2.80
C PRO A 233 26.40 -17.67 -1.49
N LEU A 234 25.20 -17.61 -0.90
CA LEU A 234 24.93 -16.92 0.37
C LEU A 234 25.29 -17.77 1.60
N ALA A 235 25.49 -19.08 1.43
CA ALA A 235 25.55 -20.06 2.53
C ALA A 235 26.47 -19.65 3.69
N ALA A 236 27.74 -19.34 3.41
CA ALA A 236 28.72 -19.01 4.44
C ALA A 236 28.35 -17.73 5.23
N ARG A 237 27.89 -16.69 4.53
CA ARG A 237 27.52 -15.40 5.14
C ARG A 237 26.24 -15.50 5.95
N VAL A 238 25.28 -16.28 5.49
CA VAL A 238 24.00 -16.47 6.19
C VAL A 238 24.19 -17.37 7.41
N ALA A 239 25.01 -18.42 7.32
CA ALA A 239 25.37 -19.24 8.48
C ALA A 239 26.04 -18.39 9.58
N GLU A 240 27.03 -17.58 9.22
CA GLU A 240 27.67 -16.64 10.15
C GLU A 240 26.65 -15.67 10.76
N ALA A 241 25.78 -15.08 9.94
CA ALA A 241 24.76 -14.15 10.40
C ALA A 241 23.74 -14.81 11.34
N ALA A 242 23.31 -16.03 11.04
CA ALA A 242 22.41 -16.81 11.88
C ALA A 242 23.04 -17.13 13.23
N GLU A 243 24.31 -17.55 13.27
CA GLU A 243 25.05 -17.81 14.52
C GLU A 243 25.17 -16.54 15.38
N LYS A 244 25.56 -15.41 14.78
CA LYS A 244 25.69 -14.13 15.48
C LYS A 244 24.36 -13.61 15.98
N ALA A 245 23.31 -13.74 15.17
CA ALA A 245 21.95 -13.36 15.54
C ALA A 245 21.43 -14.22 16.68
N ALA A 246 21.65 -15.54 16.66
CA ALA A 246 21.19 -16.48 17.69
C ALA A 246 21.75 -16.20 19.10
N VAL A 247 22.91 -15.54 19.18
CA VAL A 247 23.52 -15.13 20.46
C VAL A 247 23.39 -13.62 20.74
N GLY A 248 22.59 -12.88 19.97
CA GLY A 248 22.31 -11.45 20.18
C GLY A 248 23.48 -10.51 19.83
N THR A 249 24.39 -10.92 18.96
CA THR A 249 25.60 -10.16 18.58
C THR A 249 25.64 -9.75 17.10
N ALA A 250 24.53 -9.91 16.38
CA ALA A 250 24.42 -9.52 14.98
C ALA A 250 24.59 -8.01 14.78
N SER A 251 25.47 -7.65 13.84
CA SER A 251 25.64 -6.31 13.29
C SER A 251 24.66 -6.05 12.13
N GLU A 252 24.67 -4.81 11.61
CA GLU A 252 23.83 -4.44 10.45
C GLU A 252 24.12 -5.30 9.22
N ASP A 253 25.39 -5.65 8.97
CA ASP A 253 25.78 -6.52 7.86
C ASP A 253 25.21 -7.94 8.00
N HIS A 254 25.07 -8.44 9.23
CA HIS A 254 24.45 -9.74 9.48
C HIS A 254 22.94 -9.67 9.22
N PHE A 255 22.26 -8.58 9.62
CA PHE A 255 20.84 -8.39 9.28
C PHE A 255 20.62 -8.26 7.77
N LEU A 256 21.52 -7.59 7.05
CA LEU A 256 21.50 -7.53 5.59
C LEU A 256 21.61 -8.93 4.96
N ALA A 257 22.51 -9.78 5.47
CA ALA A 257 22.66 -11.15 4.98
C ALA A 257 21.39 -11.99 5.22
N LEU A 258 20.75 -11.85 6.39
CA LEU A 258 19.49 -12.54 6.71
C LEU A 258 18.33 -12.06 5.81
N ALA A 259 18.19 -10.74 5.61
CA ALA A 259 17.20 -10.18 4.69
C ALA A 259 17.43 -10.62 3.24
N ALA A 260 18.68 -10.74 2.81
CA ALA A 260 19.05 -11.24 1.49
C ALA A 260 18.67 -12.73 1.33
N ALA A 261 18.95 -13.57 2.33
CA ALA A 261 18.58 -14.99 2.33
C ALA A 261 17.05 -15.16 2.21
N ARG A 262 16.30 -14.44 3.04
CA ARG A 262 14.83 -14.47 3.02
C ARG A 262 14.28 -14.01 1.66
N THR A 263 14.83 -12.93 1.12
CA THR A 263 14.43 -12.39 -0.19
C THR A 263 14.76 -13.36 -1.33
N ALA A 264 15.92 -14.03 -1.27
CA ALA A 264 16.30 -15.04 -2.27
C ALA A 264 15.37 -16.25 -2.25
N LEU A 265 14.96 -16.71 -1.07
CA LEU A 265 14.01 -17.81 -0.92
C LEU A 265 12.60 -17.45 -1.42
N LEU A 266 12.13 -16.23 -1.15
CA LEU A 266 10.90 -15.72 -1.75
C LEU A 266 11.03 -15.51 -3.27
N GLY A 267 12.22 -15.18 -3.75
CA GLY A 267 12.56 -15.12 -5.16
C GLY A 267 12.44 -16.47 -5.86
N SER A 268 12.87 -17.57 -5.23
CA SER A 268 12.66 -18.92 -5.78
C SER A 268 11.19 -19.33 -5.79
N VAL A 269 10.42 -18.93 -4.77
CA VAL A 269 8.95 -19.13 -4.77
C VAL A 269 8.30 -18.36 -5.92
N HIS A 270 8.67 -17.09 -6.11
CA HIS A 270 8.22 -16.29 -7.24
C HIS A 270 8.53 -16.96 -8.59
N ASP A 271 9.74 -17.47 -8.76
CA ASP A 271 10.18 -18.08 -10.02
C ASP A 271 9.43 -19.40 -10.29
N ALA A 272 9.18 -20.22 -9.27
CA ALA A 272 8.37 -21.43 -9.37
C ALA A 272 6.91 -21.14 -9.76
N LEU A 273 6.28 -20.17 -9.08
CA LEU A 273 4.91 -19.73 -9.38
C LEU A 273 4.82 -19.13 -10.78
N THR A 274 5.78 -18.30 -11.18
CA THR A 274 5.79 -17.68 -12.52
C THR A 274 6.00 -18.71 -13.62
N ALA A 275 6.78 -19.77 -13.37
CA ALA A 275 6.92 -20.89 -14.33
C ALA A 275 5.58 -21.61 -14.55
N GLN A 276 4.87 -21.94 -13.47
CA GLN A 276 3.52 -22.53 -13.53
C GLN A 276 2.52 -21.62 -14.27
N LEU A 277 2.61 -20.30 -14.06
CA LEU A 277 1.81 -19.33 -14.81
C LEU A 277 2.14 -19.30 -16.29
N GLY A 278 3.43 -19.39 -16.66
CA GLY A 278 3.86 -19.45 -18.06
C GLY A 278 3.29 -20.66 -18.80
N GLU A 279 3.26 -21.82 -18.15
CA GLU A 279 2.63 -23.03 -18.69
C GLU A 279 1.11 -22.85 -18.90
N THR A 280 0.46 -22.12 -18.00
CA THR A 280 -0.99 -21.89 -18.05
C THR A 280 -1.39 -20.84 -19.08
N THR A 281 -0.64 -19.75 -19.20
CA THR A 281 -0.92 -18.67 -20.17
C THR A 281 -0.42 -19.00 -21.56
N GLY A 282 0.56 -19.91 -21.69
CA GLY A 282 1.20 -20.27 -22.96
C GLY A 282 2.10 -19.18 -23.53
N ARG A 283 2.41 -18.12 -22.76
CA ARG A 283 3.21 -16.99 -23.25
C ARG A 283 4.71 -17.25 -23.10
N PRO A 284 5.52 -16.89 -24.12
CA PRO A 284 6.97 -16.96 -24.02
C PRO A 284 7.50 -15.90 -23.05
N ARG A 285 8.62 -16.19 -22.39
CA ARG A 285 9.29 -15.27 -21.46
C ARG A 285 10.52 -14.65 -22.12
N ALA A 286 10.72 -13.35 -21.91
CA ALA A 286 11.95 -12.68 -22.30
C ALA A 286 13.15 -13.25 -21.51
N GLU A 287 14.29 -13.36 -22.18
CA GLU A 287 15.53 -13.80 -21.55
C GLU A 287 16.03 -12.74 -20.55
N ALA A 288 16.41 -13.17 -19.35
CA ALA A 288 16.85 -12.26 -18.30
C ALA A 288 18.32 -11.87 -18.51
N ALA A 289 18.58 -10.75 -19.17
CA ALA A 289 19.88 -10.11 -19.11
C ALA A 289 19.95 -9.28 -17.82
N ALA A 290 20.73 -9.71 -16.83
CA ALA A 290 20.98 -8.91 -15.63
C ALA A 290 21.95 -7.77 -15.99
N PRO A 291 21.51 -6.50 -16.02
CA PRO A 291 22.43 -5.39 -16.22
C PRO A 291 23.32 -5.28 -14.97
N ALA A 292 24.60 -4.97 -15.14
CA ALA A 292 25.44 -4.62 -14.01
C ALA A 292 24.90 -3.35 -13.34
N PRO A 293 24.87 -3.27 -11.99
CA PRO A 293 24.48 -2.05 -11.31
C PRO A 293 25.39 -0.90 -11.76
N GLN A 294 24.78 0.20 -12.18
CA GLN A 294 25.52 1.41 -12.50
C GLN A 294 25.81 2.13 -11.18
N GLY A 295 27.08 2.16 -10.76
CA GLY A 295 27.49 2.77 -9.50
C GLY A 295 27.30 4.28 -9.50
N GLY A 296 26.07 4.76 -9.32
CA GLY A 296 25.76 6.16 -9.08
C GLY A 296 26.24 6.61 -7.70
N GLN A 297 26.57 7.90 -7.55
CA GLN A 297 26.83 8.50 -6.25
C GLN A 297 25.51 8.66 -5.48
N GLN A 298 25.12 7.64 -4.73
CA GLN A 298 24.01 7.74 -3.79
C GLN A 298 24.49 8.33 -2.45
N PRO A 299 23.68 9.14 -1.74
CA PRO A 299 24.03 9.70 -0.45
C PRO A 299 24.07 8.61 0.64
N THR A 300 25.25 8.02 0.80
CA THR A 300 25.49 6.85 1.66
C THR A 300 25.12 7.08 3.13
N ASN A 301 25.18 8.32 3.61
CA ASN A 301 24.80 8.69 4.98
C ASN A 301 23.29 8.54 5.24
N LEU A 302 22.43 8.85 4.26
CA LEU A 302 20.98 8.70 4.41
C LEU A 302 20.57 7.22 4.36
N LEU A 303 21.20 6.44 3.47
CA LEU A 303 21.02 4.99 3.43
C LEU A 303 21.48 4.32 4.73
N ALA A 304 22.60 4.76 5.31
CA ALA A 304 23.07 4.28 6.61
C ALA A 304 22.10 4.62 7.75
N ALA A 305 21.52 5.83 7.76
CA ALA A 305 20.52 6.22 8.77
C ALA A 305 19.27 5.32 8.70
N ALA A 306 18.78 5.03 7.48
CA ALA A 306 17.69 4.08 7.28
C ALA A 306 18.04 2.67 7.76
N ARG A 307 19.25 2.19 7.45
CA ARG A 307 19.72 0.86 7.85
C ARG A 307 19.84 0.72 9.37
N SER A 308 20.34 1.75 10.05
CA SER A 308 20.42 1.80 11.51
C SER A 308 19.03 1.66 12.13
N TRP A 309 18.05 2.45 11.66
CA TRP A 309 16.67 2.36 12.15
C TRP A 309 16.05 0.98 11.93
N LEU A 310 16.21 0.40 10.74
CA LEU A 310 15.73 -0.96 10.44
C LEU A 310 16.42 -2.03 11.29
N SER A 311 17.70 -1.83 11.62
CA SER A 311 18.44 -2.73 12.50
C SER A 311 17.96 -2.65 13.95
N ASP A 312 17.59 -1.45 14.42
CA ASP A 312 17.00 -1.26 15.75
C ASP A 312 15.60 -1.89 15.84
N LEU A 313 14.80 -1.82 14.78
CA LEU A 313 13.55 -2.58 14.66
C LEU A 313 13.78 -4.09 14.79
N ALA A 314 14.74 -4.65 14.06
CA ALA A 314 15.05 -6.09 14.12
C ALA A 314 15.53 -6.54 15.51
N ARG A 315 16.31 -5.69 16.20
CA ARG A 315 16.74 -5.93 17.58
C ARG A 315 15.57 -5.93 18.55
N ALA A 316 14.70 -4.93 18.46
CA ALA A 316 13.53 -4.80 19.33
C ALA A 316 12.49 -5.90 19.08
N GLY A 317 12.31 -6.28 17.82
CA GLY A 317 11.22 -7.15 17.37
C GLY A 317 9.87 -6.42 17.35
N TRP A 318 8.89 -7.01 16.66
CA TRP A 318 7.55 -6.42 16.51
C TRP A 318 6.85 -6.20 17.85
N GLN A 319 7.03 -7.11 18.82
CA GLN A 319 6.48 -6.94 20.17
C GLN A 319 7.22 -5.88 20.99
N GLY A 320 8.48 -5.57 20.65
CA GLY A 320 9.30 -4.60 21.36
C GLY A 320 9.18 -3.17 20.85
N ILE A 321 8.41 -2.88 19.80
CA ILE A 321 8.28 -1.52 19.26
C ILE A 321 7.56 -0.58 20.25
N ASP A 322 8.10 0.62 20.38
CA ASP A 322 7.52 1.72 21.15
C ASP A 322 7.44 3.01 20.30
N HIS A 323 6.86 4.06 20.87
CA HIS A 323 6.64 5.31 20.14
C HIS A 323 7.95 6.00 19.76
N ASP A 324 9.00 5.86 20.56
CA ASP A 324 10.29 6.50 20.33
C ASP A 324 10.99 5.83 19.14
N LEU A 325 11.08 4.50 19.14
CA LEU A 325 11.66 3.72 18.04
C LEU A 325 10.91 3.95 16.73
N VAL A 326 9.57 3.96 16.75
CA VAL A 326 8.77 4.17 15.53
C VAL A 326 8.89 5.62 15.03
N SER A 327 8.86 6.61 15.91
CA SER A 327 8.94 8.03 15.51
C SER A 327 10.30 8.41 14.92
N ALA A 328 11.37 7.66 15.23
CA ALA A 328 12.71 7.87 14.68
C ALA A 328 12.78 7.71 13.14
N ALA A 329 11.80 7.06 12.51
CA ALA A 329 11.70 6.97 11.05
C ALA A 329 11.45 8.33 10.38
N ALA A 330 10.68 9.21 11.04
CA ALA A 330 10.19 10.44 10.44
C ALA A 330 11.29 11.38 9.91
N PRO A 331 12.37 11.69 10.65
CA PRO A 331 13.47 12.50 10.11
C PRO A 331 14.21 11.82 8.95
N VAL A 332 14.34 10.48 8.97
CA VAL A 332 14.97 9.71 7.89
C VAL A 332 14.14 9.82 6.60
N VAL A 333 12.83 9.54 6.68
CA VAL A 333 11.89 9.67 5.56
C VAL A 333 11.91 11.09 5.00
N SER A 334 11.80 12.11 5.86
CA SER A 334 11.85 13.53 5.45
C SER A 334 13.10 13.89 4.66
N ALA A 335 14.25 13.29 4.99
CA ALA A 335 15.52 13.56 4.33
C ALA A 335 15.65 12.81 2.99
N LEU A 336 15.07 11.61 2.88
CA LEU A 336 15.11 10.78 1.66
C LEU A 336 14.12 11.27 0.60
N LEU A 337 12.90 11.64 1.00
CA LEU A 337 11.77 11.87 0.09
C LEU A 337 11.99 12.96 -0.97
N PRO A 338 12.73 14.07 -0.71
CA PRO A 338 13.01 15.09 -1.73
C PRO A 338 13.85 14.58 -2.90
N ASP A 339 14.75 13.62 -2.68
CA ASP A 339 15.65 13.08 -3.71
C ASP A 339 14.95 11.98 -4.52
N PRO A 340 14.69 12.18 -5.84
CA PRO A 340 14.07 11.18 -6.70
C PRO A 340 14.72 9.79 -6.66
N ALA A 341 16.05 9.73 -6.54
CA ALA A 341 16.78 8.45 -6.54
C ALA A 341 16.54 7.63 -5.26
N LEU A 342 16.13 8.29 -4.18
CA LEU A 342 15.87 7.67 -2.87
C LEU A 342 14.39 7.45 -2.59
N ARG A 343 13.49 7.94 -3.46
CA ARG A 343 12.03 7.87 -3.24
C ARG A 343 11.51 6.46 -3.07
N ARG A 344 12.08 5.49 -3.78
CA ARG A 344 11.69 4.07 -3.65
C ARG A 344 11.81 3.61 -2.19
N LEU A 345 12.98 3.82 -1.58
CA LEU A 345 13.20 3.53 -0.15
C LEU A 345 12.34 4.42 0.75
N ALA A 346 12.28 5.74 0.48
CA ALA A 346 11.52 6.68 1.29
C ALA A 346 10.04 6.31 1.39
N THR A 347 9.39 6.01 0.27
CA THR A 347 7.98 5.60 0.19
C THR A 347 7.72 4.31 0.96
N LEU A 348 8.61 3.31 0.82
CA LEU A 348 8.49 2.06 1.55
C LEU A 348 8.63 2.26 3.06
N LEU A 349 9.64 3.01 3.51
CA LEU A 349 9.85 3.33 4.92
C LEU A 349 8.69 4.13 5.50
N ASP A 350 8.15 5.09 4.76
CA ASP A 350 7.04 5.92 5.21
C ASP A 350 5.75 5.09 5.39
N GLY A 351 5.43 4.23 4.40
CA GLY A 351 4.33 3.28 4.51
C GLY A 351 4.50 2.31 5.68
N PHE A 352 5.71 1.74 5.84
CA PHE A 352 5.99 0.80 6.92
C PHE A 352 5.94 1.46 8.31
N ALA A 353 6.57 2.64 8.47
CA ALA A 353 6.53 3.39 9.72
C ALA A 353 5.11 3.80 10.10
N ALA A 354 4.24 4.12 9.13
CA ALA A 354 2.84 4.38 9.40
C ALA A 354 2.12 3.16 9.99
N GLU A 355 2.41 1.94 9.51
CA GLU A 355 1.81 0.70 10.03
C GLU A 355 2.30 0.38 11.45
N LEU A 356 3.59 0.55 11.70
CA LEU A 356 4.17 0.39 13.03
C LEU A 356 3.57 1.43 14.00
N ALA A 357 3.44 2.69 13.58
CA ALA A 357 2.85 3.74 14.41
C ALA A 357 1.38 3.45 14.73
N ALA A 358 0.65 2.93 13.74
CA ALA A 358 -0.72 2.48 13.90
C ALA A 358 -0.89 1.29 14.85
N SER A 359 0.20 0.57 15.14
CA SER A 359 0.20 -0.68 15.92
C SER A 359 0.99 -0.55 17.23
N CYS A 360 1.44 0.66 17.55
CA CYS A 360 2.30 0.92 18.70
C CYS A 360 1.48 1.17 19.99
N PRO A 361 1.89 0.63 21.15
CA PRO A 361 3.08 -0.19 21.38
C PRO A 361 2.88 -1.67 21.03
N GLY A 362 3.95 -2.31 20.53
CA GLY A 362 3.91 -3.69 20.03
C GLY A 362 3.49 -4.71 21.09
N VAL A 363 3.83 -4.47 22.36
CA VAL A 363 3.47 -5.34 23.50
C VAL A 363 1.97 -5.52 23.70
N SER A 364 1.16 -4.63 23.11
CA SER A 364 -0.31 -4.65 23.22
C SER A 364 -1.01 -5.30 22.01
N LEU A 365 -0.24 -5.81 21.04
CA LEU A 365 -0.78 -6.43 19.85
C LEU A 365 -1.20 -7.88 20.12
N ASP A 366 -2.49 -8.15 19.92
CA ASP A 366 -3.04 -9.51 19.96
C ASP A 366 -2.61 -10.32 18.72
N ARG A 367 -2.38 -9.65 17.58
CA ARG A 367 -2.00 -10.25 16.30
C ARG A 367 -1.01 -9.36 15.56
N ILE A 368 -0.09 -9.99 14.84
CA ILE A 368 0.99 -9.32 14.10
C ILE A 368 0.93 -9.78 12.65
N PRO A 369 1.00 -8.86 11.65
CA PRO A 369 1.02 -9.24 10.24
C PRO A 369 2.44 -9.71 9.85
N GLU A 370 2.84 -10.86 10.38
CA GLU A 370 4.22 -11.35 10.41
C GLU A 370 4.88 -11.31 9.03
N ARG A 371 4.24 -11.94 8.03
CA ARG A 371 4.76 -12.01 6.65
C ARG A 371 4.96 -10.63 6.06
N ARG A 372 3.96 -9.77 6.18
CA ARG A 372 3.97 -8.41 5.65
C ARG A 372 5.10 -7.58 6.26
N TRP A 373 5.21 -7.50 7.57
CA TRP A 373 6.22 -6.66 8.20
C TRP A 373 7.63 -7.18 7.95
N ALA A 374 7.81 -8.50 7.88
CA ALA A 374 9.07 -9.10 7.46
C ALA A 374 9.41 -8.82 5.98
N ASP A 375 8.43 -8.79 5.08
CA ASP A 375 8.62 -8.40 3.67
C ASP A 375 9.05 -6.93 3.54
N LEU A 376 8.32 -6.02 4.20
CA LEU A 376 8.62 -4.58 4.18
C LEU A 376 10.01 -4.30 4.78
N TRP A 377 10.34 -4.95 5.91
CA TRP A 377 11.65 -4.82 6.55
C TRP A 377 12.77 -5.35 5.66
N SER A 378 12.63 -6.56 5.11
CA SER A 378 13.67 -7.19 4.30
C SER A 378 13.94 -6.39 3.03
N ARG A 379 12.87 -5.95 2.34
CA ARG A 379 13.01 -5.08 1.17
C ARG A 379 13.68 -3.76 1.54
N ALA A 380 13.20 -3.09 2.59
CA ALA A 380 13.75 -1.79 2.98
C ALA A 380 15.24 -1.90 3.32
N LEU A 381 15.64 -2.98 4.01
CA LEU A 381 17.04 -3.22 4.36
C LEU A 381 17.91 -3.40 3.11
N LEU A 382 17.46 -4.20 2.14
CA LEU A 382 18.18 -4.38 0.87
C LEU A 382 18.27 -3.10 0.04
N LEU A 383 17.23 -2.27 0.05
CA LEU A 383 17.25 -0.96 -0.61
C LEU A 383 18.20 0.05 0.05
N THR A 384 18.74 -0.24 1.24
CA THR A 384 19.83 0.56 1.83
C THR A 384 21.20 0.24 1.23
N VAL A 385 21.33 -0.80 0.40
CA VAL A 385 22.57 -1.11 -0.30
C VAL A 385 22.71 -0.16 -1.50
N PRO A 386 23.82 0.59 -1.63
CA PRO A 386 23.99 1.52 -2.74
C PRO A 386 23.79 0.85 -4.10
N GLY A 387 22.94 1.47 -4.93
CA GLY A 387 22.60 0.99 -6.28
C GLY A 387 21.55 -0.13 -6.32
N ALA A 388 21.10 -0.67 -5.19
CA ALA A 388 20.08 -1.72 -5.17
C ALA A 388 18.70 -1.23 -5.66
N ALA A 389 18.42 0.06 -5.52
CA ALA A 389 17.18 0.68 -5.99
C ALA A 389 17.18 1.00 -7.50
N ASP A 390 18.33 0.90 -8.17
CA ASP A 390 18.49 1.39 -9.53
C ASP A 390 17.72 0.51 -10.52
N ALA A 391 16.95 1.16 -11.40
CA ALA A 391 16.24 0.53 -12.51
C ALA A 391 16.80 1.11 -13.82
N PRO A 392 17.99 0.66 -14.27
CA PRO A 392 18.65 1.27 -15.41
C PRO A 392 17.81 1.11 -16.68
N VAL A 393 17.82 2.15 -17.51
CA VAL A 393 17.33 2.06 -18.89
C VAL A 393 18.23 1.09 -19.64
N THR A 394 17.62 0.08 -20.24
CA THR A 394 18.34 -0.94 -21.00
C THR A 394 18.16 -0.80 -22.50
N ASP A 395 17.09 -0.13 -22.93
CA ASP A 395 16.72 0.00 -24.34
C ASP A 395 15.77 1.20 -24.56
N THR A 396 15.34 1.43 -25.80
CA THR A 396 14.24 2.32 -26.16
C THR A 396 13.09 1.56 -26.85
N ALA A 397 11.88 2.12 -26.78
CA ALA A 397 10.66 1.54 -27.34
C ALA A 397 10.09 2.46 -28.41
N THR A 398 10.12 1.99 -29.66
CA THR A 398 9.50 2.64 -30.83
C THR A 398 8.45 1.71 -31.43
N GLY A 399 7.20 2.15 -31.51
CA GLY A 399 6.07 1.31 -31.91
C GLY A 399 4.76 1.71 -31.25
N ARG A 400 3.76 0.84 -31.35
CA ARG A 400 2.40 1.10 -30.89
C ARG A 400 2.17 0.52 -29.50
N LEU A 401 1.58 1.31 -28.61
CA LEU A 401 1.24 0.93 -27.24
C LEU A 401 -0.28 0.80 -27.11
N LEU A 402 -0.74 -0.37 -26.64
CA LEU A 402 -2.14 -0.73 -26.47
C LEU A 402 -2.48 -0.92 -24.99
N PRO A 403 -3.12 0.06 -24.33
CA PRO A 403 -3.45 -0.06 -22.93
C PRO A 403 -4.52 -1.13 -22.64
N LEU A 404 -4.30 -1.93 -21.60
CA LEU A 404 -5.23 -2.94 -21.09
C LEU A 404 -6.05 -2.42 -19.90
N GLY A 405 -5.41 -1.67 -19.01
CA GLY A 405 -6.05 -1.16 -17.79
C GLY A 405 -5.08 -0.47 -16.85
N ILE A 406 -5.62 0.11 -15.77
CA ILE A 406 -4.85 0.83 -14.74
C ILE A 406 -4.99 0.10 -13.42
N ASP A 407 -3.86 -0.30 -12.83
CA ASP A 407 -3.75 -0.69 -11.43
C ASP A 407 -3.42 0.54 -10.59
N VAL A 408 -4.21 0.81 -9.54
CA VAL A 408 -4.02 1.97 -8.66
C VAL A 408 -3.64 1.46 -7.28
N GLN A 409 -2.41 1.77 -6.86
CA GLN A 409 -1.90 1.41 -5.55
C GLN A 409 -1.84 2.65 -4.66
N GLU A 410 -2.23 2.49 -3.39
CA GLU A 410 -2.36 3.61 -2.46
C GLU A 410 -2.07 3.18 -1.03
N HIS A 411 -1.22 3.95 -0.34
CA HIS A 411 -1.21 4.05 1.12
C HIS A 411 -1.44 5.50 1.54
N ALA A 412 -1.38 5.76 2.86
CA ALA A 412 -1.65 7.08 3.41
C ALA A 412 -0.87 8.19 2.69
N THR A 413 0.43 7.97 2.46
CA THR A 413 1.35 9.02 2.04
C THR A 413 1.89 8.91 0.60
N ALA A 414 1.48 7.91 -0.16
CA ALA A 414 1.83 7.81 -1.58
C ALA A 414 0.72 7.15 -2.40
N VAL A 415 0.74 7.44 -3.69
CA VAL A 415 -0.13 6.81 -4.70
C VAL A 415 0.68 6.51 -5.94
N GLN A 416 0.32 5.42 -6.63
CA GLN A 416 0.78 5.10 -7.96
C GLN A 416 -0.41 4.70 -8.84
N ALA A 417 -0.39 5.15 -10.09
CA ALA A 417 -1.19 4.58 -11.17
C ALA A 417 -0.25 3.89 -12.15
N GLN A 418 -0.41 2.58 -12.33
CA GLN A 418 0.37 1.76 -13.25
C GLN A 418 -0.52 1.26 -14.38
N VAL A 419 -0.26 1.74 -15.59
CA VAL A 419 -0.94 1.28 -16.80
C VAL A 419 -0.26 0.01 -17.27
N HIS A 420 -1.02 -1.08 -17.40
CA HIS A 420 -0.58 -2.30 -18.06
C HIS A 420 -0.97 -2.23 -19.53
N ALA A 421 -0.05 -2.60 -20.43
CA ALA A 421 -0.25 -2.49 -21.86
C ALA A 421 0.46 -3.60 -22.64
N VAL A 422 -0.02 -3.86 -23.85
CA VAL A 422 0.70 -4.61 -24.87
C VAL A 422 1.43 -3.60 -25.76
N PHE A 423 2.73 -3.79 -25.96
CA PHE A 423 3.53 -3.00 -26.89
C PHE A 423 3.82 -3.81 -28.14
N GLU A 424 3.53 -3.23 -29.30
CA GLU A 424 3.78 -3.75 -30.64
C GLU A 424 4.98 -2.99 -31.23
N PRO A 425 6.18 -3.60 -31.27
CA PRO A 425 7.37 -2.96 -31.82
C PRO A 425 7.21 -2.58 -33.30
N ALA A 426 7.71 -1.41 -33.69
CA ALA A 426 7.64 -0.94 -35.09
C ALA A 426 8.49 -1.78 -36.06
N ASP A 427 9.49 -2.50 -35.54
CA ASP A 427 10.37 -3.40 -36.31
C ASP A 427 9.71 -4.76 -36.63
N GLY A 428 8.49 -5.00 -36.16
CA GLY A 428 7.74 -6.23 -36.39
C GLY A 428 8.16 -7.40 -35.51
N THR A 429 9.00 -7.17 -34.50
CA THR A 429 9.30 -8.19 -33.47
C THR A 429 8.05 -8.50 -32.62
N ALA A 430 8.10 -9.61 -31.88
CA ALA A 430 6.94 -10.10 -31.13
C ALA A 430 6.43 -9.04 -30.14
N PRO A 431 5.09 -8.89 -29.97
CA PRO A 431 4.55 -8.04 -28.94
C PRO A 431 5.09 -8.38 -27.56
N ARG A 432 5.19 -7.37 -26.69
CA ARG A 432 5.69 -7.54 -25.32
C ARG A 432 4.78 -6.86 -24.32
N LEU A 433 4.66 -7.44 -23.13
CA LEU A 433 3.98 -6.78 -22.03
C LEU A 433 4.87 -5.70 -21.44
N VAL A 434 4.29 -4.52 -21.29
CA VAL A 434 4.96 -3.36 -20.71
C VAL A 434 4.07 -2.68 -19.69
N ARG A 435 4.68 -1.86 -18.85
CA ARG A 435 4.00 -1.03 -17.86
C ARG A 435 4.48 0.40 -17.98
N ALA A 436 3.61 1.35 -17.68
CA ALA A 436 3.98 2.74 -17.51
C ALA A 436 3.35 3.26 -16.23
N GLY A 437 4.15 3.83 -15.34
CA GLY A 437 3.71 4.27 -14.02
C GLY A 437 3.84 5.77 -13.86
N VAL A 438 2.97 6.35 -13.05
CA VAL A 438 3.19 7.65 -12.42
C VAL A 438 2.86 7.54 -10.94
N SER A 439 3.73 8.08 -10.10
CA SER A 439 3.62 8.03 -8.66
C SER A 439 3.82 9.41 -8.04
N ALA A 440 3.15 9.66 -6.92
CA ALA A 440 3.27 10.91 -6.20
C ALA A 440 3.23 10.66 -4.69
N PRO A 441 4.10 11.32 -3.91
CA PRO A 441 3.87 11.53 -2.50
C PRO A 441 2.57 12.34 -2.31
N LYS A 442 1.81 12.05 -1.26
CA LYS A 442 0.56 12.74 -0.97
C LYS A 442 0.31 12.82 0.53
N PRO A 443 -0.49 13.78 1.01
CA PRO A 443 -1.08 13.67 2.33
C PRO A 443 -2.21 12.64 2.37
N ASP A 444 -2.44 12.01 3.52
CA ASP A 444 -3.52 11.03 3.78
C ASP A 444 -4.93 11.54 3.47
N THR A 445 -5.08 12.85 3.33
CA THR A 445 -6.32 13.54 2.99
C THR A 445 -6.66 13.52 1.50
N VAL A 446 -5.69 13.23 0.63
CA VAL A 446 -5.91 13.11 -0.81
C VAL A 446 -6.20 11.66 -1.12
N VAL A 447 -7.48 11.38 -1.37
CA VAL A 447 -8.04 10.04 -1.59
C VAL A 447 -9.05 10.05 -2.74
N GLY A 448 -9.43 8.87 -3.24
CA GLY A 448 -10.46 8.73 -4.27
C GLY A 448 -10.15 9.54 -5.53
N ALA A 449 -11.10 10.30 -6.04
CA ALA A 449 -10.90 11.11 -7.25
C ALA A 449 -9.78 12.17 -7.12
N GLY A 450 -9.34 12.51 -5.90
CA GLY A 450 -8.23 13.44 -5.68
C GLY A 450 -6.88 12.93 -6.13
N LEU A 451 -6.72 11.60 -6.20
CA LEU A 451 -5.49 10.97 -6.69
C LEU A 451 -5.20 11.42 -8.14
N TRP A 452 -6.23 11.50 -8.98
CA TRP A 452 -6.06 11.90 -10.37
C TRP A 452 -5.60 13.35 -10.55
N GLN A 453 -5.92 14.25 -9.60
CA GLN A 453 -5.43 15.63 -9.61
C GLN A 453 -3.92 15.73 -9.39
N LEU A 454 -3.32 14.73 -8.74
CA LEU A 454 -1.88 14.63 -8.55
C LEU A 454 -1.18 13.97 -9.75
N LEU A 455 -1.84 13.03 -10.42
CA LEU A 455 -1.20 12.15 -11.39
C LEU A 455 -1.37 12.59 -12.86
N ARG A 456 -2.56 13.08 -13.24
CA ARG A 456 -2.89 13.45 -14.64
C ARG A 456 -1.87 14.41 -15.30
N PRO A 457 -1.37 15.45 -14.63
CA PRO A 457 -0.50 16.43 -15.29
C PRO A 457 0.87 15.88 -15.73
N HIS A 458 1.22 14.65 -15.36
CA HIS A 458 2.58 14.13 -15.48
C HIS A 458 2.72 12.92 -16.43
N MET A 459 1.61 12.44 -16.99
CA MET A 459 1.63 11.29 -17.88
C MET A 459 0.45 11.34 -18.86
N SER A 460 0.68 11.78 -20.10
CA SER A 460 -0.36 11.87 -21.13
C SER A 460 -1.04 10.53 -21.44
N LEU A 461 -0.37 9.40 -21.18
CA LEU A 461 -0.97 8.06 -21.28
C LEU A 461 -2.26 7.93 -20.48
N LEU A 462 -2.36 8.59 -19.32
CA LEU A 462 -3.56 8.57 -18.50
C LEU A 462 -4.77 9.12 -19.24
N ALA A 463 -4.60 10.19 -20.04
CA ALA A 463 -5.68 10.71 -20.87
C ALA A 463 -6.06 9.73 -21.98
N ALA A 464 -5.07 9.16 -22.68
CA ALA A 464 -5.31 8.19 -23.75
C ALA A 464 -6.06 6.94 -23.27
N VAL A 465 -5.75 6.44 -22.07
CA VAL A 465 -6.50 5.33 -21.44
C VAL A 465 -7.95 5.74 -21.17
N GLY A 466 -8.19 6.95 -20.66
CA GLY A 466 -9.54 7.48 -20.43
C GLY A 466 -10.36 7.65 -21.71
N GLU A 467 -9.70 7.92 -22.84
CA GLU A 467 -10.30 8.08 -24.17
C GLU A 467 -10.40 6.78 -24.98
N GLY A 468 -9.84 5.67 -24.48
CA GLY A 468 -9.80 4.39 -25.20
C GLY A 468 -8.92 4.45 -26.45
N ARG A 469 -7.74 5.06 -26.36
CA ARG A 469 -6.80 5.26 -27.48
C ARG A 469 -5.49 4.51 -27.27
N ALA A 470 -4.91 4.05 -28.37
CA ALA A 470 -3.51 3.63 -28.40
C ALA A 470 -2.58 4.85 -28.33
N MET A 471 -1.29 4.60 -28.11
CA MET A 471 -0.23 5.61 -28.25
C MET A 471 0.80 5.14 -29.27
N GLU A 472 1.29 6.04 -30.10
CA GLU A 472 2.56 5.84 -30.82
C GLU A 472 3.71 6.30 -29.94
N LEU A 473 4.72 5.44 -29.78
CA LEU A 473 5.96 5.72 -29.06
C LEU A 473 7.12 5.88 -30.04
N SER A 474 8.02 6.80 -29.73
CA SER A 474 9.27 7.00 -30.46
C SER A 474 10.41 7.15 -29.45
N ASP A 475 11.30 6.17 -29.42
CA ASP A 475 12.47 6.11 -28.55
C ASP A 475 12.16 6.26 -27.05
N MET A 476 10.98 5.78 -26.60
CA MET A 476 10.60 5.85 -25.18
C MET A 476 11.56 4.98 -24.34
N PRO A 477 12.24 5.51 -23.32
CA PRO A 477 13.16 4.71 -22.52
C PRO A 477 12.45 3.57 -21.78
N ILE A 478 13.04 2.37 -21.78
CA ILE A 478 12.46 1.18 -21.15
C ILE A 478 13.50 0.42 -20.31
N THR A 479 13.06 -0.14 -19.18
CA THR A 479 13.87 -1.03 -18.32
C THR A 479 13.81 -2.48 -18.81
N ALA A 480 14.70 -3.34 -18.32
CA ALA A 480 14.67 -4.78 -18.60
C ALA A 480 13.37 -5.45 -18.13
N GLU A 481 12.69 -4.88 -17.13
CA GLU A 481 11.41 -5.39 -16.62
C GLU A 481 10.20 -4.95 -17.44
N GLY A 482 10.41 -4.19 -18.52
CA GLY A 482 9.34 -3.67 -19.36
C GLY A 482 8.65 -2.44 -18.77
N ASP A 483 9.27 -1.72 -17.83
CA ASP A 483 8.75 -0.44 -17.35
C ASP A 483 9.21 0.69 -18.27
N LEU A 484 8.25 1.36 -18.89
CA LEU A 484 8.45 2.56 -19.70
C LEU A 484 8.68 3.75 -18.75
N LEU A 485 9.84 4.40 -18.85
CA LEU A 485 10.09 5.67 -18.16
C LEU A 485 9.40 6.78 -18.94
N TRP A 486 8.14 7.00 -18.60
CA TRP A 486 7.26 7.83 -19.40
C TRP A 486 7.77 9.27 -19.54
N SER A 487 7.82 9.74 -20.79
CA SER A 487 8.04 11.12 -21.17
C SER A 487 7.11 11.49 -22.33
N ASP A 488 6.35 12.58 -22.16
CA ASP A 488 5.39 13.04 -23.17
C ASP A 488 6.08 13.50 -24.47
N GLU A 489 7.38 13.75 -24.46
CA GLU A 489 8.14 14.08 -25.68
C GLU A 489 8.16 12.90 -26.67
N HIS A 490 8.16 11.67 -26.15
CA HIS A 490 8.30 10.40 -26.88
C HIS A 490 6.97 9.71 -27.20
N ALA A 491 5.82 10.34 -26.91
CA ALA A 491 4.52 9.69 -27.03
C ALA A 491 3.46 10.58 -27.69
N ARG A 492 2.66 10.01 -28.59
CA ARG A 492 1.53 10.70 -29.26
C ARG A 492 0.27 9.83 -29.25
N PRO A 493 -0.92 10.37 -28.98
CA PRO A 493 -2.17 9.63 -29.13
C PRO A 493 -2.35 9.10 -30.56
N SER A 494 -2.76 7.84 -30.67
CA SER A 494 -2.98 7.13 -31.94
C SER A 494 -4.47 6.81 -32.12
N GLU A 495 -4.79 5.89 -33.03
CA GLU A 495 -6.15 5.43 -33.31
C GLU A 495 -6.84 4.85 -32.05
N PRO A 496 -8.19 4.82 -32.01
CA PRO A 496 -8.93 4.14 -30.96
C PRO A 496 -8.47 2.69 -30.79
N ALA A 497 -8.33 2.25 -29.55
CA ALA A 497 -7.96 0.89 -29.19
C ALA A 497 -8.87 0.39 -28.07
N ASP A 498 -9.71 -0.57 -28.42
CA ASP A 498 -10.56 -1.24 -27.44
C ASP A 498 -9.72 -2.20 -26.59
N ALA A 499 -9.78 -2.03 -25.27
CA ALA A 499 -8.97 -2.80 -24.33
C ALA A 499 -9.36 -4.30 -24.34
N PHE A 500 -10.64 -4.63 -24.52
CA PHE A 500 -11.13 -6.01 -24.55
C PHE A 500 -10.74 -6.72 -25.84
N ALA A 501 -10.80 -6.03 -26.98
CA ALA A 501 -10.26 -6.51 -28.25
C ALA A 501 -8.74 -6.75 -28.16
N THR A 502 -8.02 -5.81 -27.55
CA THR A 502 -6.57 -5.94 -27.29
C THR A 502 -6.29 -7.15 -26.40
N ALA A 503 -7.01 -7.30 -25.29
CA ALA A 503 -6.85 -8.40 -24.35
C ALA A 503 -7.20 -9.77 -24.97
N ARG A 504 -8.15 -9.81 -25.90
CA ARG A 504 -8.55 -11.05 -26.60
C ARG A 504 -7.56 -11.45 -27.69
N VAL A 505 -6.97 -10.49 -28.41
CA VAL A 505 -6.17 -10.76 -29.62
C VAL A 505 -4.67 -10.61 -29.39
N ALA A 506 -4.23 -9.50 -28.81
CA ALA A 506 -2.80 -9.16 -28.73
C ALA A 506 -2.14 -9.75 -27.47
N LEU A 507 -2.82 -9.70 -26.32
CA LEU A 507 -2.29 -10.18 -25.03
C LEU A 507 -1.80 -11.65 -25.07
N PRO A 508 -2.51 -12.63 -25.69
CA PRO A 508 -2.02 -14.01 -25.76
C PRO A 508 -0.71 -14.18 -26.55
N THR A 509 -0.39 -13.23 -27.44
CA THR A 509 0.82 -13.26 -28.27
C THR A 509 2.00 -12.53 -27.65
N ALA A 510 1.77 -11.81 -26.55
CA ALA A 510 2.78 -10.97 -25.93
C ALA A 510 3.79 -11.82 -25.14
N THR A 511 5.05 -11.37 -25.13
CA THR A 511 6.10 -11.90 -24.28
C THR A 511 6.01 -11.33 -22.87
N ASP A 512 6.15 -12.17 -21.84
CA ASP A 512 6.24 -11.72 -20.45
C ASP A 512 7.66 -11.18 -20.17
N PRO A 513 7.79 -10.04 -19.46
CA PRO A 513 9.09 -9.43 -19.19
C PRO A 513 9.91 -10.27 -18.19
N ALA A 514 11.24 -10.10 -18.26
CA ALA A 514 12.12 -10.57 -17.19
C ALA A 514 11.87 -9.77 -15.90
N ILE A 515 12.09 -10.36 -14.74
CA ILE A 515 11.96 -9.65 -13.44
C ILE A 515 13.36 -9.60 -12.82
N ALA A 516 13.81 -8.40 -12.42
CA ALA A 516 15.11 -8.21 -11.81
C ALA A 516 15.18 -8.99 -10.50
N PRO A 517 16.36 -9.51 -10.12
CA PRO A 517 16.48 -10.39 -8.96
C PRO A 517 15.90 -9.82 -7.67
N LEU A 518 16.05 -8.51 -7.42
CA LEU A 518 15.50 -7.88 -6.23
C LEU A 518 13.96 -7.90 -6.25
N ASP A 519 13.33 -7.73 -7.41
CA ASP A 519 11.88 -7.59 -7.56
C ASP A 519 11.12 -8.93 -7.63
N ARG A 520 11.82 -10.07 -7.65
CA ARG A 520 11.25 -11.42 -7.55
C ARG A 520 10.71 -11.67 -6.16
N HIS A 521 9.39 -11.49 -6.00
CA HIS A 521 8.69 -11.74 -4.75
C HIS A 521 7.25 -12.19 -5.05
N PRO A 522 6.65 -13.15 -4.31
CA PRO A 522 5.33 -13.68 -4.67
C PRO A 522 4.23 -12.61 -4.72
N ALA A 523 4.21 -11.69 -3.75
CA ALA A 523 3.28 -10.55 -3.73
C ALA A 523 3.46 -9.54 -4.88
N ARG A 524 4.54 -9.66 -5.67
CA ARG A 524 4.82 -8.84 -6.85
C ARG A 524 4.33 -9.45 -8.15
N ILE A 525 3.81 -10.68 -8.10
CA ILE A 525 3.15 -11.31 -9.24
C ILE A 525 1.90 -10.48 -9.58
N ALA A 526 1.88 -9.95 -10.81
CA ALA A 526 0.84 -9.08 -11.33
C ALA A 526 0.70 -9.31 -12.85
N VAL A 527 0.21 -10.49 -13.21
CA VAL A 527 0.24 -10.99 -14.59
C VAL A 527 -1.08 -10.65 -15.30
N PRO A 528 -1.08 -9.86 -16.39
CA PRO A 528 -2.29 -9.57 -17.14
C PRO A 528 -2.92 -10.84 -17.73
N VAL A 529 -4.22 -10.98 -17.50
CA VAL A 529 -5.06 -12.09 -18.00
C VAL A 529 -6.37 -11.55 -18.57
N PHE A 530 -6.91 -12.26 -19.55
CA PHE A 530 -8.24 -12.05 -20.08
C PHE A 530 -9.10 -13.27 -19.74
N LEU A 531 -10.24 -13.04 -19.08
CA LEU A 531 -11.17 -14.08 -18.66
C LEU A 531 -12.52 -13.84 -19.33
N GLU A 532 -13.08 -14.88 -19.95
CA GLU A 532 -14.44 -14.90 -20.50
C GLU A 532 -15.06 -16.29 -20.31
N GLY A 533 -16.39 -16.39 -20.42
CA GLY A 533 -17.10 -17.65 -20.24
C GLY A 533 -17.08 -18.19 -18.81
N TYR A 534 -16.73 -17.36 -17.82
CA TYR A 534 -16.79 -17.71 -16.41
C TYR A 534 -18.19 -17.53 -15.82
N MET A 535 -18.45 -18.24 -14.72
CA MET A 535 -19.61 -18.00 -13.87
C MET A 535 -19.17 -17.27 -12.60
N ALA A 536 -19.76 -16.09 -12.34
CA ALA A 536 -19.51 -15.34 -11.12
C ALA A 536 -20.44 -15.83 -9.99
N HIS A 537 -19.85 -16.19 -8.85
CA HIS A 537 -20.55 -16.63 -7.66
C HIS A 537 -20.17 -15.72 -6.49
N GLN A 538 -21.17 -15.23 -5.78
CA GLN A 538 -20.99 -14.50 -4.53
C GLN A 538 -21.48 -15.42 -3.41
N ALA A 539 -20.60 -15.77 -2.47
CA ALA A 539 -21.00 -16.59 -1.34
C ALA A 539 -22.04 -15.85 -0.50
N ASP A 540 -23.12 -16.52 -0.10
CA ASP A 540 -24.04 -15.96 0.89
C ASP A 540 -23.27 -15.80 2.20
N ALA A 541 -23.32 -14.63 2.83
CA ALA A 541 -22.73 -14.42 4.14
C ALA A 541 -23.39 -15.39 5.13
N GLU A 542 -22.68 -16.44 5.55
CA GLU A 542 -23.22 -17.45 6.45
C GLU A 542 -23.67 -16.80 7.77
N GLY A 543 -24.97 -16.90 8.05
CA GLY A 543 -25.51 -16.92 9.41
C GLY A 543 -25.88 -15.58 10.06
N LYS A 544 -27.08 -15.07 9.75
CA LYS A 544 -28.10 -14.75 10.77
C LYS A 544 -29.46 -14.56 10.09
N GLY A 545 -30.30 -15.58 10.17
CA GLY A 545 -31.74 -15.38 10.14
C GLY A 545 -32.12 -14.49 11.33
N GLY A 546 -32.48 -13.25 11.05
CA GLY A 546 -32.95 -12.26 12.00
C GLY A 546 -33.39 -11.02 11.22
N GLU A 547 -34.67 -10.70 11.35
CA GLU A 547 -35.43 -9.58 10.77
C GLU A 547 -34.66 -8.51 9.98
N SER A 548 -35.11 -8.32 8.74
CA SER A 548 -34.70 -7.22 7.86
C SER A 548 -35.09 -5.86 8.45
N ASP A 549 -34.09 -5.07 8.84
CA ASP A 549 -34.27 -3.63 9.06
C ASP A 549 -34.53 -2.94 7.70
N GLU A 550 -35.60 -2.14 7.63
CA GLU A 550 -36.11 -1.47 6.41
C GLU A 550 -35.21 -0.36 5.85
N ASP A 551 -34.03 -0.10 6.41
CA ASP A 551 -33.09 0.90 5.90
C ASP A 551 -31.88 0.24 5.25
N GLY A 552 -32.02 -0.14 3.97
CA GLY A 552 -30.99 -0.76 3.12
C GLY A 552 -29.73 0.08 2.89
N LYS A 553 -28.92 0.29 3.94
CA LYS A 553 -27.60 0.93 3.93
C LYS A 553 -26.64 0.24 4.93
N GLY A 554 -26.48 -1.06 4.77
CA GLY A 554 -25.42 -1.83 5.41
C GLY A 554 -25.06 -3.02 4.54
N ALA A 555 -24.26 -2.79 3.49
CA ALA A 555 -23.72 -3.90 2.72
C ALA A 555 -22.76 -4.68 3.63
N THR A 556 -23.21 -5.84 4.12
CA THR A 556 -22.35 -6.84 4.74
C THR A 556 -21.31 -7.30 3.72
N ARG A 557 -20.04 -7.00 4.00
CA ARG A 557 -18.94 -6.91 3.03
C ARG A 557 -18.05 -8.16 2.98
N ASP A 558 -18.51 -9.27 3.56
CA ASP A 558 -17.73 -10.51 3.75
C ASP A 558 -18.06 -11.64 2.77
N ALA A 559 -18.91 -11.40 1.78
CA ALA A 559 -19.18 -12.39 0.73
C ALA A 559 -18.01 -12.46 -0.27
N ALA A 560 -17.21 -13.53 -0.20
CA ALA A 560 -16.14 -13.78 -1.17
C ALA A 560 -16.71 -13.94 -2.59
N LEU A 561 -16.21 -13.14 -3.53
CA LEU A 561 -16.56 -13.22 -4.94
C LEU A 561 -15.60 -14.19 -5.64
N THR A 562 -16.12 -15.15 -6.39
CA THR A 562 -15.35 -16.16 -7.11
C THR A 562 -15.78 -16.25 -8.57
N PHE A 563 -14.83 -16.40 -9.48
CA PHE A 563 -15.07 -16.77 -10.87
C PHE A 563 -14.78 -18.25 -11.09
N THR A 564 -15.73 -18.99 -11.65
CA THR A 564 -15.49 -20.36 -12.10
C THR A 564 -15.03 -20.31 -13.55
N VAL A 565 -13.73 -20.52 -13.78
CA VAL A 565 -13.10 -20.53 -15.12
C VAL A 565 -12.76 -21.97 -15.48
N ALA A 566 -13.32 -22.48 -16.59
CA ALA A 566 -13.11 -23.88 -17.02
C ALA A 566 -13.36 -24.92 -15.90
N GLY A 567 -14.36 -24.67 -15.04
CA GLY A 567 -14.71 -25.55 -13.92
C GLY A 567 -13.86 -25.38 -12.66
N ARG A 568 -12.90 -24.45 -12.64
CA ARG A 568 -12.04 -24.19 -11.47
C ARG A 568 -12.36 -22.84 -10.82
N PRO A 569 -12.43 -22.76 -9.48
CA PRO A 569 -12.71 -21.51 -8.78
C PRO A 569 -11.46 -20.61 -8.75
N LEU A 570 -11.65 -19.33 -9.02
CA LEU A 570 -10.62 -18.29 -8.90
C LEU A 570 -11.20 -17.14 -8.08
N VAL A 571 -10.60 -16.87 -6.92
CA VAL A 571 -11.04 -15.81 -6.02
C VAL A 571 -10.79 -14.44 -6.65
N VAL A 572 -11.78 -13.56 -6.54
CA VAL A 572 -11.73 -12.19 -7.08
C VAL A 572 -11.38 -11.21 -5.97
N ASP A 573 -10.24 -10.54 -6.09
CA ASP A 573 -9.74 -9.57 -5.11
C ASP A 573 -10.42 -8.20 -5.28
N ILE A 574 -11.69 -8.14 -4.87
CA ILE A 574 -12.51 -6.90 -4.91
C ILE A 574 -11.99 -5.81 -3.96
N ASP A 575 -11.12 -6.19 -3.01
CA ASP A 575 -10.43 -5.33 -2.06
C ASP A 575 -9.25 -4.55 -2.67
N ARG A 576 -8.96 -4.79 -3.95
CA ARG A 576 -8.04 -3.99 -4.76
C ARG A 576 -8.75 -3.05 -5.74
N LEU A 577 -10.08 -3.02 -5.76
CA LEU A 577 -10.82 -2.07 -6.60
C LEU A 577 -10.63 -0.64 -6.08
N PRO A 578 -10.12 0.31 -6.88
CA PRO A 578 -9.91 1.67 -6.40
C PRO A 578 -11.24 2.41 -6.22
N THR A 579 -11.39 3.14 -5.11
CA THR A 579 -12.51 4.09 -4.92
C THR A 579 -12.44 5.30 -5.85
N ALA A 580 -11.36 5.42 -6.64
CA ALA A 580 -11.10 6.49 -7.59
C ALA A 580 -11.69 6.21 -8.99
N GLY A 581 -12.54 5.19 -9.15
CA GLY A 581 -13.12 4.85 -10.44
C GLY A 581 -14.53 4.24 -10.36
N PRO A 582 -15.14 3.95 -11.51
CA PRO A 582 -16.51 3.45 -11.61
C PRO A 582 -16.65 1.93 -11.39
N LEU A 583 -15.55 1.20 -11.23
CA LEU A 583 -15.56 -0.26 -11.09
C LEU A 583 -15.92 -0.65 -9.65
N THR A 584 -17.07 -1.30 -9.46
CA THR A 584 -17.58 -1.72 -8.14
C THR A 584 -17.67 -3.25 -8.02
N PRO A 585 -17.71 -3.82 -6.81
CA PRO A 585 -17.90 -5.27 -6.63
C PRO A 585 -19.14 -5.81 -7.36
N GLU A 586 -20.25 -5.07 -7.36
CA GLU A 586 -21.50 -5.47 -8.03
C GLU A 586 -21.35 -5.46 -9.56
N ALA A 587 -20.57 -4.52 -10.10
CA ALA A 587 -20.25 -4.51 -11.52
C ALA A 587 -19.39 -5.72 -11.93
N VAL A 588 -18.47 -6.13 -11.06
CA VAL A 588 -17.64 -7.33 -11.27
C VAL A 588 -18.49 -8.60 -11.14
N ALA A 589 -19.37 -8.70 -10.14
CA ALA A 589 -20.25 -9.86 -9.96
C ALA A 589 -21.24 -10.06 -11.12
N SER A 590 -21.64 -8.98 -11.80
CA SER A 590 -22.58 -9.02 -12.95
C SER A 590 -21.89 -9.01 -14.33
N SER A 591 -20.59 -9.24 -14.37
CA SER A 591 -19.80 -9.18 -15.60
C SER A 591 -19.77 -10.49 -16.39
N ALA A 592 -19.50 -10.38 -17.69
CA ALA A 592 -19.38 -11.52 -18.61
C ALA A 592 -17.95 -11.69 -19.17
N ALA A 593 -17.13 -10.64 -19.09
CA ALA A 593 -15.72 -10.69 -19.42
C ALA A 593 -14.92 -9.78 -18.46
N CYS A 594 -13.68 -10.15 -18.18
CA CYS A 594 -12.80 -9.43 -17.26
C CYS A 594 -11.38 -9.37 -17.82
N ILE A 595 -10.82 -8.15 -17.84
CA ILE A 595 -9.37 -7.93 -17.91
C ILE A 595 -8.90 -7.82 -16.47
N GLY A 596 -7.98 -8.69 -16.05
CA GLY A 596 -7.50 -8.75 -14.68
C GLY A 596 -6.00 -8.88 -14.57
N LEU A 597 -5.50 -8.72 -13.34
CA LEU A 597 -4.16 -9.11 -12.94
C LEU A 597 -4.28 -10.35 -12.07
N LEU A 598 -3.65 -11.43 -12.51
CA LEU A 598 -3.45 -12.59 -11.68
C LEU A 598 -2.33 -12.30 -10.68
N ARG A 599 -2.61 -12.57 -9.40
CA ARG A 599 -1.73 -12.30 -8.27
C ARG A 599 -1.65 -13.50 -7.37
N TRP A 600 -0.63 -13.55 -6.53
CA TRP A 600 -0.47 -14.56 -5.50
C TRP A 600 -0.30 -13.91 -4.14
N ASP A 601 -1.05 -14.38 -3.14
CA ASP A 601 -0.89 -13.97 -1.75
C ASP A 601 -1.41 -15.06 -0.81
N ALA A 602 -0.76 -15.21 0.35
CA ALA A 602 -1.16 -16.15 1.41
C ALA A 602 -1.46 -17.60 0.94
N GLY A 603 -0.71 -18.09 -0.07
CA GLY A 603 -0.83 -19.48 -0.54
C GLY A 603 -1.76 -19.68 -1.74
N ALA A 604 -2.42 -18.63 -2.26
CA ALA A 604 -3.42 -18.79 -3.32
C ALA A 604 -3.28 -17.75 -4.43
N PHE A 605 -3.66 -18.15 -5.65
CA PHE A 605 -3.87 -17.22 -6.75
C PHE A 605 -5.22 -16.51 -6.63
N VAL A 606 -5.22 -15.20 -6.91
CA VAL A 606 -6.40 -14.34 -6.95
C VAL A 606 -6.38 -13.48 -8.21
N VAL A 607 -7.55 -13.09 -8.71
CA VAL A 607 -7.66 -12.12 -9.81
C VAL A 607 -8.08 -10.76 -9.29
N GLN A 608 -7.27 -9.73 -9.56
CA GLN A 608 -7.66 -8.33 -9.40
C GLN A 608 -8.28 -7.84 -10.71
N PRO A 609 -9.56 -7.43 -10.74
CA PRO A 609 -10.16 -6.84 -11.94
C PRO A 609 -9.56 -5.46 -12.24
N LEU A 610 -9.13 -5.24 -13.50
CA LEU A 610 -8.78 -3.93 -14.05
C LEU A 610 -9.90 -3.34 -14.91
N ALA A 611 -10.64 -4.19 -15.60
CA ALA A 611 -11.84 -3.81 -16.35
C ALA A 611 -12.80 -4.99 -16.45
N VAL A 612 -14.10 -4.69 -16.57
CA VAL A 612 -15.14 -5.69 -16.83
C VAL A 612 -16.10 -5.23 -17.91
N GLU A 613 -16.62 -6.18 -18.70
CA GLU A 613 -17.77 -5.98 -19.58
C GLU A 613 -19.03 -6.55 -18.94
N ARG A 614 -20.10 -5.77 -18.98
CA ARG A 614 -21.44 -6.24 -18.58
C ARG A 614 -22.50 -5.76 -19.57
N THR A 615 -23.63 -6.43 -19.57
CA THR A 615 -24.78 -6.03 -20.41
C THR A 615 -25.73 -5.13 -19.61
N VAL A 616 -25.94 -3.90 -20.10
CA VAL A 616 -26.93 -2.97 -19.55
C VAL A 616 -27.90 -2.59 -20.67
N ARG A 617 -29.20 -2.83 -20.47
CA ARG A 617 -30.25 -2.53 -21.47
C ARG A 617 -29.90 -3.08 -22.88
N LYS A 618 -29.43 -4.33 -22.94
CA LYS A 618 -28.99 -5.04 -24.17
C LYS A 618 -27.76 -4.43 -24.88
N LYS A 619 -27.02 -3.54 -24.22
CA LYS A 619 -25.74 -3.02 -24.72
C LYS A 619 -24.60 -3.47 -23.81
N THR A 620 -23.50 -3.93 -24.42
CA THR A 620 -22.26 -4.18 -23.70
C THR A 620 -21.65 -2.85 -23.30
N VAL A 621 -21.26 -2.73 -22.04
CA VAL A 621 -20.59 -1.56 -21.48
C VAL A 621 -19.36 -2.04 -20.72
N ALA A 622 -18.21 -1.46 -21.03
CA ALA A 622 -16.97 -1.66 -20.31
C ALA A 622 -16.87 -0.68 -19.12
N LEU A 623 -16.43 -1.19 -17.97
CA LEU A 623 -16.12 -0.40 -16.78
C LEU A 623 -14.66 -0.67 -16.39
N HIS A 624 -13.86 0.38 -16.29
CA HIS A 624 -12.43 0.30 -15.99
C HIS A 624 -12.16 0.82 -14.57
N ALA A 625 -11.22 0.20 -13.85
CA ALA A 625 -10.73 0.65 -12.55
C ALA A 625 -10.22 2.11 -12.61
N GLY A 626 -9.51 2.45 -13.69
CA GLY A 626 -9.08 3.81 -14.01
C GLY A 626 -10.13 4.65 -14.76
N GLY A 627 -11.40 4.27 -14.83
CA GLY A 627 -12.36 4.89 -15.76
C GLY A 627 -12.67 6.37 -15.54
N TRP A 628 -12.26 6.96 -14.40
CA TRP A 628 -12.33 8.41 -14.19
C TRP A 628 -11.03 9.13 -14.55
N VAL A 629 -10.00 8.45 -15.03
CA VAL A 629 -8.66 9.02 -15.26
C VAL A 629 -8.64 10.19 -16.25
N GLY A 630 -9.51 10.23 -17.26
CA GLY A 630 -9.60 11.33 -18.24
C GLY A 630 -10.60 12.43 -17.86
N GLY A 631 -11.16 12.37 -16.64
CA GLY A 631 -12.41 13.04 -16.32
C GLY A 631 -13.60 12.11 -16.57
N THR A 632 -14.79 12.51 -16.13
CA THR A 632 -15.99 11.67 -16.23
C THR A 632 -17.24 12.50 -16.40
N THR A 633 -18.22 11.96 -17.14
CA THR A 633 -19.58 12.52 -17.25
C THR A 633 -20.54 11.89 -16.25
N ASP A 634 -20.09 10.88 -15.50
CA ASP A 634 -20.87 10.29 -14.42
C ASP A 634 -21.08 11.30 -13.28
N LYS A 635 -22.33 11.43 -12.82
CA LYS A 635 -22.70 12.43 -11.80
C LYS A 635 -21.97 12.20 -10.48
N ALA A 636 -21.76 10.95 -10.08
CA ALA A 636 -21.06 10.64 -8.84
C ALA A 636 -19.56 10.97 -8.98
N GLY A 637 -18.96 10.59 -10.10
CA GLY A 637 -17.59 10.94 -10.45
C GLY A 637 -17.34 12.46 -10.51
N VAL A 638 -18.19 13.24 -11.18
CA VAL A 638 -18.08 14.71 -11.25
C VAL A 638 -18.13 15.34 -9.85
N LYS A 639 -19.04 14.86 -8.98
CA LYS A 639 -19.15 15.33 -7.60
C LYS A 639 -17.89 14.98 -6.79
N ALA A 640 -17.38 13.76 -6.96
CA ALA A 640 -16.15 13.30 -6.29
C ALA A 640 -14.94 14.13 -6.74
N GLU A 641 -14.77 14.38 -8.03
CA GLU A 641 -13.70 15.22 -8.59
C GLU A 641 -13.76 16.65 -8.07
N LYS A 642 -14.95 17.27 -8.06
CA LYS A 642 -15.13 18.62 -7.53
C LYS A 642 -14.72 18.70 -6.06
N THR A 643 -15.23 17.77 -5.24
CA THR A 643 -14.92 17.72 -3.80
C THR A 643 -13.43 17.55 -3.56
N ALA A 644 -12.77 16.69 -4.34
CA ALA A 644 -11.36 16.45 -4.22
C ALA A 644 -10.50 17.63 -4.68
N THR A 645 -10.91 18.32 -5.75
CA THR A 645 -10.23 19.53 -6.25
C THR A 645 -10.25 20.64 -5.20
N ASP A 646 -11.40 20.87 -4.56
CA ASP A 646 -11.51 21.87 -3.49
C ASP A 646 -10.59 21.52 -2.31
N ALA A 647 -10.51 20.23 -1.92
CA ALA A 647 -9.66 19.77 -0.83
C ALA A 647 -8.15 19.95 -1.14
N VAL A 648 -7.71 19.54 -2.33
CA VAL A 648 -6.31 19.69 -2.78
C VAL A 648 -5.95 21.17 -2.89
N ALA A 649 -6.84 22.02 -3.39
CA ALA A 649 -6.62 23.46 -3.51
C ALA A 649 -6.40 24.11 -2.13
N VAL A 650 -7.24 23.78 -1.14
CA VAL A 650 -7.09 24.28 0.24
C VAL A 650 -5.74 23.88 0.84
N LEU A 651 -5.28 22.65 0.61
CA LEU A 651 -3.99 22.20 1.12
C LEU A 651 -2.82 22.88 0.41
N ARG A 652 -2.87 23.03 -0.92
CA ARG A 652 -1.84 23.74 -1.69
C ARG A 652 -1.75 25.22 -1.30
N GLU A 653 -2.87 25.88 -1.07
CA GLU A 653 -2.89 27.26 -0.56
C GLU A 653 -2.21 27.35 0.81
N ARG A 654 -2.53 26.42 1.72
CA ARG A 654 -1.88 26.34 3.04
C ARG A 654 -0.39 26.06 2.93
N ALA A 655 0.02 25.10 2.09
CA ALA A 655 1.42 24.77 1.84
C ALA A 655 2.18 26.01 1.35
N GLY A 656 1.65 26.72 0.35
CA GLY A 656 2.25 27.93 -0.19
C GLY A 656 2.39 29.09 0.81
N ARG A 657 1.54 29.17 1.84
CA ARG A 657 1.60 30.21 2.88
C ARG A 657 2.46 29.83 4.09
N LEU A 658 2.45 28.55 4.48
CA LEU A 658 3.06 28.07 5.71
C LEU A 658 4.48 27.51 5.52
N LEU A 659 4.83 27.00 4.33
CA LEU A 659 6.16 26.46 4.03
C LEU A 659 7.16 27.51 3.53
N ARG A 660 6.66 28.64 3.02
CA ARG A 660 7.51 29.74 2.49
C ARG A 660 7.98 30.73 3.56
N LYS A 661 7.82 30.38 4.84
CA LYS A 661 8.24 31.14 6.02
C LYS A 661 9.28 30.33 6.78
#